data_AF-A0A3Q3WAK2-F1
#
_entry.id   AF-A0A3Q3WAK2-F1
#
_cell.length_a   1.000
_cell.length_b   1.000
_cell.length_c   1.000
_cell.angle_alpha   90.00
_cell.angle_beta   90.00
_cell.angle_gamma   90.00
#
_symmetry.space_group_name_H-M   'P 1'
#
loop_
_entity.id
_entity.type
_entity.pdbx_description
1 polymer ?
#
loop_
_entity_poly.entity_id
_entity_poly.type
_entity_poly.pdbx_seq_one_letter_code
_entity_poly.pdbx_strand_id
1 'polypeptide(L)'
;MAALSEGLAKDKVELSRALLQTEGEKAELAKRRREAETERAAAREETARVQQETIHLLAGKRALESSNRHLQNLCQQLEAELSLLQGERAQALEQRSQRAEKESLEVALFESQELASSLQATRARMEGEGRSLLLANEALMQLRRQCEELRVRSHKELQQVQEELARLQQQCNQSLLQAESDKQRKEAEKAAVTKQLAALQQDLDAAGMELEGVHREAWSKEEQHKNAMAELQSELQNLRTQLEESLDSHEEAQRSLAEQVGELKHQRQRTQQEELTEAHRGLQDCAQERDEQRKEALDLRRLLVDETREKESIRTSIRELRALIKTAESDNSSLRRAVEERDQRVAVLEERRSSTQHEAATLRSSMRELEKCRLQAHRELQELRRQVKVLEAENGRQKQELRELQARVCEETRREEAAGRDAFVLKQKVLECDAGRDAALNEVAGLQHRVVELETVESQNRELLQEREVHRQQCDQRQRETAAQLMEEREGARSQVKEFAAQVGLAESRVQVLEEQLGLADTKRRELELKLAGLCSALRRTASGQTRLFSAPESHRRSPSPRRNQLHVKVTDGSVFSRGEGEQLDVDLVFTALREFQQKLRDTQKERDEAKAQIVSLSQQVMELQGSQEQSACQLLQLQESLKHLEQKREVAERFHRTHASLSMQKELARRADMEKKSLEEQVAQVRTSLQAAESESRALQDRLELSQGSESRANAEQQKLREFLEAAESRASRLELSQRTLEGELQRARLRATELQAEAAMLQERLAELRRKMGES
;
A
#
# COMPACT_ATOMS: atom_id res chain seq x y z
N MET A 1 -52.29 148.70 32.23
CA MET A 1 -52.93 147.48 32.79
C MET A 1 -53.26 146.46 31.72
N ALA A 2 -54.30 146.64 30.88
CA ALA A 2 -54.78 145.61 29.94
C ALA A 2 -53.72 144.92 29.06
N ALA A 3 -52.78 145.68 28.48
CA ALA A 3 -51.72 145.11 27.62
C ALA A 3 -50.77 144.13 28.34
N LEU A 4 -50.53 144.32 29.65
CA LEU A 4 -49.67 143.43 30.44
C LEU A 4 -50.35 142.09 30.72
N SER A 5 -51.67 142.09 30.94
CA SER A 5 -52.45 140.85 31.10
C SER A 5 -52.55 140.04 29.81
N GLU A 6 -52.50 140.68 28.64
CA GLU A 6 -52.53 139.97 27.35
C GLU A 6 -51.15 139.37 27.00
N GLY A 7 -50.06 140.08 27.30
CA GLY A 7 -48.70 139.54 27.22
C GLY A 7 -48.53 138.30 28.10
N LEU A 8 -48.83 138.42 29.40
CA LEU A 8 -48.80 137.30 30.35
C LEU A 8 -49.69 136.11 29.94
N ALA A 9 -50.79 136.33 29.22
CA ALA A 9 -51.61 135.25 28.68
C ALA A 9 -50.92 134.53 27.50
N LYS A 10 -50.28 135.27 26.59
CA LYS A 10 -49.50 134.72 25.47
C LYS A 10 -48.24 133.99 25.95
N ASP A 11 -47.46 134.63 26.82
CA ASP A 11 -46.28 134.04 27.46
C ASP A 11 -46.64 132.74 28.19
N LYS A 12 -47.78 132.72 28.92
CA LYS A 12 -48.29 131.51 29.58
C LYS A 12 -48.68 130.42 28.59
N VAL A 13 -49.29 130.74 27.45
CA VAL A 13 -49.64 129.76 26.41
C VAL A 13 -48.39 129.20 25.73
N GLU A 14 -47.40 130.03 25.44
CA GLU A 14 -46.14 129.62 24.82
C GLU A 14 -45.28 128.79 25.79
N LEU A 15 -45.18 129.19 27.06
CA LEU A 15 -44.59 128.35 28.12
C LEU A 15 -45.36 127.03 28.30
N SER A 16 -46.69 127.04 28.26
CA SER A 16 -47.49 125.79 28.34
C SER A 16 -47.23 124.88 27.15
N ARG A 17 -47.00 125.45 25.95
CA ARG A 17 -46.68 124.70 24.73
C ARG A 17 -45.26 124.13 24.78
N ALA A 18 -44.29 124.91 25.25
CA ALA A 18 -42.91 124.45 25.46
C ALA A 18 -42.80 123.40 26.58
N LEU A 19 -43.63 123.51 27.63
CA LEU A 19 -43.78 122.45 28.63
C LEU A 19 -44.35 121.18 28.00
N LEU A 20 -45.47 121.26 27.26
CA LEU A 20 -46.05 120.11 26.56
C LEU A 20 -45.07 119.45 25.56
N GLN A 21 -44.27 120.24 24.84
CA GLN A 21 -43.23 119.71 23.94
C GLN A 21 -42.11 119.04 24.73
N THR A 22 -41.55 119.67 25.75
CA THR A 22 -40.47 119.06 26.56
C THR A 22 -40.96 117.90 27.44
N GLU A 23 -42.25 117.83 27.78
CA GLU A 23 -42.90 116.68 28.41
C GLU A 23 -43.10 115.53 27.42
N GLY A 24 -43.49 115.84 26.17
CA GLY A 24 -43.52 114.87 25.07
C GLY A 24 -42.13 114.29 24.77
N GLU A 25 -41.11 115.14 24.64
CA GLU A 25 -39.72 114.73 24.46
C GLU A 25 -39.19 113.92 25.65
N LYS A 26 -39.51 114.31 26.90
CA LYS A 26 -39.21 113.51 28.09
C LYS A 26 -39.93 112.15 28.08
N ALA A 27 -41.17 112.09 27.60
CA ALA A 27 -41.93 110.84 27.49
C ALA A 27 -41.35 109.92 26.41
N GLU A 28 -40.94 110.47 25.25
CA GLU A 28 -40.22 109.72 24.21
C GLU A 28 -38.84 109.25 24.67
N LEU A 29 -38.06 110.10 25.35
CA LEU A 29 -36.77 109.73 25.91
C LEU A 29 -36.92 108.69 27.04
N ALA A 30 -37.98 108.78 27.86
CA ALA A 30 -38.31 107.76 28.85
C ALA A 30 -38.76 106.44 28.20
N LYS A 31 -39.47 106.50 27.06
CA LYS A 31 -39.83 105.32 26.25
C LYS A 31 -38.58 104.66 25.65
N ARG A 32 -37.75 105.41 24.92
CA ARG A 32 -36.48 104.92 24.34
C ARG A 32 -35.51 104.41 25.41
N ARG A 33 -35.49 105.04 26.59
CA ARG A 33 -34.73 104.56 27.75
C ARG A 33 -35.25 103.21 28.25
N ARG A 34 -36.57 103.04 28.39
CA ARG A 34 -37.18 101.74 28.77
C ARG A 34 -36.91 100.67 27.73
N GLU A 35 -37.03 101.00 26.45
CA GLU A 35 -36.72 100.11 25.32
C GLU A 35 -35.26 99.65 25.38
N ALA A 36 -34.30 100.59 25.49
CA ALA A 36 -32.88 100.26 25.66
C ALA A 36 -32.56 99.54 27.00
N GLU A 37 -33.33 99.77 28.07
CA GLU A 37 -33.21 99.02 29.32
C GLU A 37 -33.73 97.58 29.16
N THR A 38 -34.80 97.34 28.38
CA THR A 38 -35.29 96.00 28.05
C THR A 38 -34.38 95.26 27.06
N GLU A 39 -33.82 95.93 26.05
CA GLU A 39 -32.82 95.35 25.15
C GLU A 39 -31.55 94.95 25.91
N ARG A 40 -31.09 95.79 26.85
CA ARG A 40 -29.97 95.47 27.74
C ARG A 40 -30.29 94.34 28.73
N ALA A 41 -31.55 94.13 29.09
CA ALA A 41 -31.97 92.98 29.88
C ALA A 41 -31.96 91.70 29.04
N ALA A 42 -32.55 91.73 27.84
CA ALA A 42 -32.56 90.61 26.90
C ALA A 42 -31.13 90.17 26.51
N ALA A 43 -30.26 91.10 26.12
CA ALA A 43 -28.87 90.80 25.80
C ALA A 43 -28.09 90.22 27.00
N ARG A 44 -28.41 90.63 28.24
CA ARG A 44 -27.83 90.03 29.46
C ARG A 44 -28.33 88.59 29.65
N GLU A 45 -29.62 88.33 29.48
CA GLU A 45 -30.16 86.97 29.53
C GLU A 45 -29.54 86.07 28.44
N GLU A 46 -29.38 86.56 27.21
CA GLU A 46 -28.72 85.83 26.13
C GLU A 46 -27.26 85.50 26.48
N THR A 47 -26.49 86.48 26.97
CA THR A 47 -25.11 86.19 27.44
C THR A 47 -25.07 85.21 28.61
N ALA A 48 -26.06 85.22 29.50
CA ALA A 48 -26.15 84.26 30.61
C ALA A 48 -26.51 82.85 30.12
N ARG A 49 -27.39 82.70 29.12
CA ARG A 49 -27.72 81.43 28.47
C ARG A 49 -26.50 80.85 27.77
N VAL A 50 -25.78 81.64 26.95
CA VAL A 50 -24.55 81.21 26.28
C VAL A 50 -23.43 80.85 27.29
N GLN A 51 -23.37 81.54 28.44
CA GLN A 51 -22.45 81.16 29.54
C GLN A 51 -22.85 79.83 30.19
N GLN A 52 -24.14 79.55 30.40
CA GLN A 52 -24.62 78.26 30.88
C GLN A 52 -24.35 77.14 29.87
N GLU A 53 -24.68 77.35 28.59
CA GLU A 53 -24.42 76.41 27.50
C GLU A 53 -22.94 76.06 27.38
N THR A 54 -22.05 77.05 27.42
CA THR A 54 -20.59 76.80 27.38
C THR A 54 -20.07 76.07 28.63
N ILE A 55 -20.65 76.32 29.81
CA ILE A 55 -20.36 75.52 31.03
C ILE A 55 -20.82 74.07 30.85
N HIS A 56 -22.03 73.83 30.33
CA HIS A 56 -22.55 72.48 30.06
C HIS A 56 -21.70 71.73 29.02
N LEU A 57 -21.32 72.39 27.92
CA LEU A 57 -20.44 71.82 26.89
C LEU A 57 -19.04 71.50 27.44
N LEU A 58 -18.48 72.34 28.32
CA LEU A 58 -17.21 72.07 29.00
C LEU A 58 -17.32 70.91 30.01
N ALA A 59 -18.45 70.76 30.70
CA ALA A 59 -18.70 69.61 31.56
C ALA A 59 -18.83 68.30 30.74
N GLY A 60 -19.60 68.31 29.66
CA GLY A 60 -19.73 67.18 28.73
C GLY A 60 -18.39 66.77 28.12
N LYS A 61 -17.59 67.75 27.64
CA LYS A 61 -16.22 67.49 27.16
C LYS A 61 -15.34 66.81 28.20
N ARG A 62 -15.36 67.27 29.46
CA ARG A 62 -14.58 66.66 30.55
C ARG A 62 -15.03 65.23 30.86
N ALA A 63 -16.32 64.92 30.76
CA ALA A 63 -16.85 63.56 30.94
C ALA A 63 -16.46 62.63 29.78
N LEU A 64 -16.44 63.13 28.53
CA LEU A 64 -15.94 62.39 27.37
C LEU A 64 -14.42 62.17 27.45
N GLU A 65 -13.66 63.15 27.96
CA GLU A 65 -12.22 62.99 28.20
C GLU A 65 -11.91 61.96 29.31
N SER A 66 -12.67 61.92 30.41
CA SER A 66 -12.48 60.90 31.45
C SER A 66 -12.89 59.51 30.99
N SER A 67 -13.99 59.40 30.21
CA SER A 67 -14.42 58.16 29.58
C SER A 67 -13.36 57.62 28.61
N ASN A 68 -12.80 58.47 27.73
CA ASN A 68 -11.72 58.06 26.83
C ASN A 68 -10.46 57.57 27.58
N ARG A 69 -10.06 58.26 28.66
CA ARG A 69 -8.93 57.79 29.50
C ARG A 69 -9.23 56.43 30.16
N HIS A 70 -10.46 56.21 30.61
CA HIS A 70 -10.84 54.90 31.17
C HIS A 70 -10.81 53.79 30.11
N LEU A 71 -11.33 54.03 28.90
CA LEU A 71 -11.26 53.10 27.78
C LEU A 71 -9.82 52.81 27.34
N GLN A 72 -8.95 53.83 27.27
CA GLN A 72 -7.53 53.66 26.98
C GLN A 72 -6.83 52.78 28.03
N ASN A 73 -7.08 53.02 29.32
CA ASN A 73 -6.53 52.20 30.40
C ASN A 73 -7.04 50.74 30.31
N LEU A 74 -8.31 50.53 29.97
CA LEU A 74 -8.90 49.20 29.81
C LEU A 74 -8.29 48.45 28.61
N CYS A 75 -8.05 49.14 27.49
CA CYS A 75 -7.36 48.57 26.33
C CYS A 75 -5.92 48.15 26.70
N GLN A 76 -5.17 49.01 27.40
CA GLN A 76 -3.81 48.69 27.86
C GLN A 76 -3.77 47.50 28.84
N GLN A 77 -4.79 47.34 29.69
CA GLN A 77 -4.93 46.17 30.57
C GLN A 77 -5.17 44.89 29.77
N LEU A 78 -6.10 44.92 28.81
CA LEU A 78 -6.40 43.76 27.93
C LEU A 78 -5.22 43.41 27.00
N GLU A 79 -4.48 44.40 26.51
CA GLU A 79 -3.23 44.20 25.75
C GLU A 79 -2.15 43.52 26.61
N ALA A 80 -2.00 43.95 27.87
CA ALA A 80 -1.08 43.32 28.82
C ALA A 80 -1.48 41.87 29.14
N GLU A 81 -2.76 41.61 29.45
CA GLU A 81 -3.28 40.25 29.69
C GLU A 81 -3.11 39.34 28.46
N LEU A 82 -3.40 39.84 27.25
CA LEU A 82 -3.15 39.11 26.01
C LEU A 82 -1.67 38.82 25.78
N SER A 83 -0.76 39.72 26.17
CA SER A 83 0.69 39.47 26.07
C SER A 83 1.17 38.40 27.06
N LEU A 84 0.63 38.39 28.29
CA LEU A 84 0.92 37.38 29.30
C LEU A 84 0.42 35.99 28.86
N LEU A 85 -0.82 35.88 28.42
CA LEU A 85 -1.41 34.63 27.90
C LEU A 85 -0.68 34.12 26.65
N GLN A 86 -0.13 35.01 25.81
CA GLN A 86 0.74 34.60 24.70
C GLN A 86 2.09 34.06 25.20
N GLY A 87 2.70 34.69 26.21
CA GLY A 87 3.92 34.21 26.85
C GLY A 87 3.76 32.85 27.53
N GLU A 88 2.71 32.68 28.36
CA GLU A 88 2.36 31.41 28.99
C GLU A 88 2.11 30.31 27.95
N ARG A 89 1.37 30.61 26.87
CA ARG A 89 1.14 29.67 25.79
C ARG A 89 2.42 29.29 25.05
N ALA A 90 3.35 30.23 24.84
CA ALA A 90 4.65 29.95 24.24
C ALA A 90 5.47 29.00 25.13
N GLN A 91 5.59 29.31 26.43
CA GLN A 91 6.28 28.47 27.40
C GLN A 91 5.64 27.06 27.52
N ALA A 92 4.31 26.97 27.50
CA ALA A 92 3.60 25.68 27.55
C ALA A 92 3.80 24.83 26.28
N LEU A 93 3.97 25.46 25.11
CA LEU A 93 4.34 24.78 23.86
C LEU A 93 5.80 24.34 23.88
N GLU A 94 6.71 25.20 24.34
CA GLU A 94 8.14 24.87 24.46
C GLU A 94 8.38 23.72 25.43
N GLN A 95 7.75 23.74 26.61
CA GLN A 95 7.79 22.63 27.57
C GLN A 95 7.19 21.33 27.00
N ARG A 96 6.21 21.41 26.09
CA ARG A 96 5.68 20.22 25.40
C ARG A 96 6.66 19.70 24.33
N SER A 97 7.35 20.58 23.60
CA SER A 97 8.43 20.18 22.68
C SER A 97 9.54 19.46 23.44
N GLN A 98 10.07 20.08 24.50
CA GLN A 98 11.14 19.51 25.32
C GLN A 98 10.75 18.18 26.02
N ARG A 99 9.45 17.94 26.28
CA ARG A 99 8.95 16.65 26.79
C ARG A 99 8.86 15.60 25.68
N ALA A 100 8.24 15.93 24.54
CA ALA A 100 8.18 15.03 23.39
C ALA A 100 9.58 14.66 22.85
N GLU A 101 10.53 15.60 22.88
CA GLU A 101 11.93 15.36 22.55
C GLU A 101 12.56 14.36 23.53
N LYS A 102 12.39 14.55 24.85
CA LYS A 102 12.87 13.60 25.88
C LYS A 102 12.23 12.22 25.74
N GLU A 103 10.92 12.16 25.61
CA GLU A 103 10.16 10.91 25.40
C GLU A 103 10.66 10.18 24.13
N SER A 104 10.91 10.90 23.03
CA SER A 104 11.46 10.31 21.80
C SER A 104 12.91 9.82 21.95
N LEU A 105 13.72 10.53 22.74
CA LEU A 105 15.10 10.14 23.05
C LEU A 105 15.14 8.93 23.99
N GLU A 106 14.27 8.87 25.00
CA GLU A 106 14.14 7.73 25.92
C GLU A 106 13.69 6.46 25.18
N VAL A 107 12.71 6.56 24.27
CA VAL A 107 12.30 5.46 23.39
C VAL A 107 13.45 5.02 22.47
N ALA A 108 14.13 5.94 21.78
CA ALA A 108 15.24 5.60 20.90
C ALA A 108 16.44 4.99 21.66
N LEU A 109 16.66 5.38 22.92
CA LEU A 109 17.71 4.84 23.79
C LEU A 109 17.32 3.44 24.28
N PHE A 110 16.04 3.18 24.58
CA PHE A 110 15.52 1.85 24.88
C PHE A 110 15.61 0.91 23.67
N GLU A 111 15.15 1.31 22.49
CA GLU A 111 15.28 0.54 21.23
C GLU A 111 16.75 0.21 20.94
N SER A 112 17.66 1.18 21.14
CA SER A 112 19.11 0.99 21.00
C SER A 112 19.68 -0.02 22.02
N GLN A 113 19.18 -0.01 23.26
CA GLN A 113 19.56 -1.01 24.28
C GLN A 113 19.05 -2.40 23.93
N GLU A 114 17.80 -2.57 23.49
CA GLU A 114 17.28 -3.87 23.04
C GLU A 114 18.04 -4.41 21.82
N LEU A 115 18.33 -3.55 20.83
CA LEU A 115 19.17 -3.90 19.68
C LEU A 115 20.59 -4.31 20.11
N ALA A 116 21.21 -3.58 21.04
CA ALA A 116 22.53 -3.93 21.57
C ALA A 116 22.51 -5.27 22.33
N SER A 117 21.49 -5.51 23.16
CA SER A 117 21.31 -6.78 23.87
C SER A 117 21.04 -7.96 22.92
N SER A 118 20.24 -7.75 21.87
CA SER A 118 20.01 -8.73 20.81
C SER A 118 21.30 -9.07 20.06
N LEU A 119 22.09 -8.06 19.68
CA LEU A 119 23.40 -8.25 19.03
C LEU A 119 24.44 -8.90 19.94
N GLN A 120 24.40 -8.66 21.26
CA GLN A 120 25.23 -9.40 22.22
C GLN A 120 24.78 -10.86 22.34
N ALA A 121 23.48 -11.14 22.38
CA ALA A 121 22.94 -12.49 22.42
C ALA A 121 23.26 -13.30 21.16
N THR A 122 23.20 -12.70 19.96
CA THR A 122 23.61 -13.38 18.73
C THR A 122 25.12 -13.61 18.67
N ARG A 123 25.96 -12.65 19.09
CA ARG A 123 27.41 -12.86 19.23
C ARG A 123 27.74 -14.01 20.19
N ALA A 124 27.11 -14.06 21.36
CA ALA A 124 27.30 -15.14 22.33
C ALA A 124 26.90 -16.51 21.78
N ARG A 125 25.85 -16.59 20.94
CA ARG A 125 25.49 -17.83 20.20
C ARG A 125 26.56 -18.21 19.19
N MET A 126 26.97 -17.29 18.31
CA MET A 126 28.02 -17.54 17.31
C MET A 126 29.36 -17.94 17.95
N GLU A 127 29.71 -17.36 19.11
CA GLU A 127 30.88 -17.78 19.90
C GLU A 127 30.70 -19.18 20.51
N GLY A 128 29.51 -19.52 21.02
CA GLY A 128 29.21 -20.85 21.53
C GLY A 128 29.27 -21.93 20.43
N GLU A 129 28.70 -21.64 19.27
CA GLU A 129 28.77 -22.48 18.06
C GLU A 129 30.22 -22.63 17.57
N GLY A 130 30.99 -21.52 17.51
CA GLY A 130 32.41 -21.55 17.16
C GLY A 130 33.25 -22.40 18.13
N ARG A 131 33.02 -22.27 19.44
CA ARG A 131 33.67 -23.12 20.47
C ARG A 131 33.28 -24.59 20.33
N SER A 132 32.02 -24.88 20.01
CA SER A 132 31.53 -26.24 19.75
C SER A 132 32.19 -26.85 18.49
N LEU A 133 32.30 -26.08 17.41
CA LEU A 133 32.98 -26.49 16.17
C LEU A 133 34.50 -26.68 16.34
N LEU A 134 35.14 -25.90 17.21
CA LEU A 134 36.55 -26.10 17.59
C LEU A 134 36.72 -27.43 18.34
N LEU A 135 35.93 -27.69 19.39
CA LEU A 135 35.94 -28.95 20.15
C LEU A 135 35.63 -30.17 19.25
N ALA A 136 34.70 -30.03 18.30
CA ALA A 136 34.40 -31.06 17.31
C ALA A 136 35.60 -31.32 16.36
N ASN A 137 36.29 -30.27 15.90
CA ASN A 137 37.52 -30.42 15.12
C ASN A 137 38.65 -31.08 15.92
N GLU A 138 38.83 -30.70 17.19
CA GLU A 138 39.83 -31.33 18.07
C GLU A 138 39.54 -32.82 18.26
N ALA A 139 38.28 -33.20 18.52
CA ALA A 139 37.86 -34.60 18.61
C ALA A 139 38.06 -35.36 17.29
N LEU A 140 37.75 -34.75 16.15
CA LEU A 140 38.03 -35.33 14.82
C LEU A 140 39.53 -35.50 14.55
N MET A 141 40.37 -34.56 14.99
CA MET A 141 41.83 -34.65 14.86
C MET A 141 42.43 -35.70 15.80
N GLN A 142 41.88 -35.87 17.01
CA GLN A 142 42.23 -36.98 17.91
C GLN A 142 41.86 -38.34 17.28
N LEU A 143 40.64 -38.47 16.73
CA LEU A 143 40.19 -39.70 16.07
C LEU A 143 41.03 -40.03 14.82
N ARG A 144 41.41 -39.02 14.01
CA ARG A 144 42.33 -39.19 12.88
C ARG A 144 43.68 -39.74 13.34
N ARG A 145 44.29 -39.15 14.38
CA ARG A 145 45.55 -39.64 14.97
C ARG A 145 45.42 -41.08 15.46
N GLN A 146 44.32 -41.44 16.14
CA GLN A 146 44.07 -42.82 16.56
C GLN A 146 43.95 -43.78 15.36
N CYS A 147 43.28 -43.38 14.29
CA CYS A 147 43.21 -44.18 13.05
C CYS A 147 44.56 -44.31 12.35
N GLU A 148 45.39 -43.26 12.34
CA GLU A 148 46.75 -43.26 11.80
C GLU A 148 47.68 -44.15 12.64
N GLU A 149 47.63 -44.05 13.96
CA GLU A 149 48.37 -44.94 14.87
C GLU A 149 47.98 -46.42 14.68
N LEU A 150 46.69 -46.74 14.60
CA LEU A 150 46.22 -48.10 14.35
C LEU A 150 46.69 -48.62 12.99
N ARG A 151 46.62 -47.80 11.94
CA ARG A 151 47.18 -48.14 10.61
C ARG A 151 48.69 -48.42 10.67
N VAL A 152 49.45 -47.61 11.41
CA VAL A 152 50.90 -47.81 11.58
C VAL A 152 51.21 -49.06 12.41
N ARG A 153 50.40 -49.39 13.43
CA ARG A 153 50.54 -50.63 14.22
C ARG A 153 50.28 -51.86 13.33
N SER A 154 49.13 -51.92 12.65
CA SER A 154 48.81 -53.04 11.75
C SER A 154 49.76 -53.15 10.56
N HIS A 155 50.34 -52.05 10.06
CA HIS A 155 51.38 -52.14 9.03
C HIS A 155 52.70 -52.72 9.58
N LYS A 156 53.09 -52.39 10.83
CA LYS A 156 54.25 -53.01 11.50
C LYS A 156 54.02 -54.48 11.82
N GLU A 157 52.82 -54.84 12.27
CA GLU A 157 52.41 -56.24 12.51
C GLU A 157 52.49 -57.06 11.22
N LEU A 158 51.99 -56.52 10.09
CA LEU A 158 52.13 -57.14 8.76
C LEU A 158 53.59 -57.27 8.31
N GLN A 159 54.42 -56.25 8.55
CA GLN A 159 55.86 -56.32 8.25
C GLN A 159 56.57 -57.39 9.11
N GLN A 160 56.25 -57.48 10.40
CA GLN A 160 56.80 -58.49 11.30
C GLN A 160 56.41 -59.91 10.85
N VAL A 161 55.13 -60.15 10.51
CA VAL A 161 54.67 -61.44 10.00
C VAL A 161 55.33 -61.78 8.64
N GLN A 162 55.58 -60.79 7.78
CA GLN A 162 56.33 -61.00 6.52
C GLN A 162 57.80 -61.34 6.78
N GLU A 163 58.46 -60.67 7.72
CA GLU A 163 59.83 -61.00 8.14
C GLU A 163 59.92 -62.40 8.77
N GLU A 164 59.00 -62.76 9.65
CA GLU A 164 58.95 -64.08 10.28
C GLU A 164 58.69 -65.19 9.26
N LEU A 165 57.76 -64.98 8.33
CA LEU A 165 57.50 -65.91 7.23
C LEU A 165 58.73 -66.06 6.31
N ALA A 166 59.45 -64.98 6.01
CA ALA A 166 60.70 -65.03 5.25
C ALA A 166 61.82 -65.77 6.01
N ARG A 167 61.95 -65.54 7.33
CA ARG A 167 62.91 -66.26 8.19
C ARG A 167 62.58 -67.75 8.29
N LEU A 168 61.30 -68.11 8.42
CA LEU A 168 60.85 -69.51 8.44
C LEU A 168 61.08 -70.20 7.08
N GLN A 169 60.82 -69.52 5.96
CA GLN A 169 61.18 -70.01 4.63
C GLN A 169 62.70 -70.22 4.49
N GLN A 170 63.52 -69.28 4.98
CA GLN A 170 64.97 -69.43 4.98
C GLN A 170 65.43 -70.62 5.82
N GLN A 171 64.85 -70.82 7.01
CA GLN A 171 65.15 -71.97 7.89
C GLN A 171 64.73 -73.30 7.25
N CYS A 172 63.55 -73.36 6.61
CA CYS A 172 63.10 -74.56 5.88
C CYS A 172 64.06 -74.88 4.71
N ASN A 173 64.46 -73.88 3.93
CA ASN A 173 65.40 -74.05 2.83
C ASN A 173 66.80 -74.49 3.32
N GLN A 174 67.28 -73.94 4.44
CA GLN A 174 68.54 -74.35 5.06
C GLN A 174 68.49 -75.79 5.59
N SER A 175 67.39 -76.17 6.26
CA SER A 175 67.17 -77.54 6.76
C SER A 175 67.05 -78.56 5.63
N LEU A 176 66.38 -78.19 4.52
CA LEU A 176 66.33 -79.01 3.30
C LEU A 176 67.72 -79.23 2.70
N LEU A 177 68.50 -78.16 2.51
CA LEU A 177 69.88 -78.25 2.00
C LEU A 177 70.80 -79.08 2.92
N GLN A 178 70.63 -78.97 4.25
CA GLN A 178 71.34 -79.82 5.21
C GLN A 178 70.95 -81.30 5.03
N ALA A 179 69.65 -81.61 4.98
CA ALA A 179 69.16 -82.98 4.79
C ALA A 179 69.58 -83.58 3.44
N GLU A 180 69.63 -82.80 2.37
CA GLU A 180 70.17 -83.22 1.07
C GLU A 180 71.68 -83.49 1.14
N SER A 181 72.45 -82.64 1.84
CA SER A 181 73.89 -82.86 2.03
C SER A 181 74.21 -84.09 2.88
N ASP A 182 73.42 -84.36 3.92
CA ASP A 182 73.58 -85.55 4.77
C ASP A 182 73.08 -86.82 4.09
N LYS A 183 72.09 -86.73 3.19
CA LYS A 183 71.74 -87.82 2.26
C LYS A 183 72.93 -88.14 1.35
N GLN A 184 73.52 -87.13 0.69
CA GLN A 184 74.68 -87.33 -0.19
C GLN A 184 75.88 -87.92 0.56
N ARG A 185 76.14 -87.49 1.80
CA ARG A 185 77.15 -88.12 2.69
C ARG A 185 76.85 -89.60 2.92
N LYS A 186 75.62 -89.95 3.32
CA LYS A 186 75.22 -91.35 3.56
C LYS A 186 75.22 -92.21 2.30
N GLU A 187 75.01 -91.62 1.12
CA GLU A 187 75.16 -92.31 -0.17
C GLU A 187 76.64 -92.53 -0.51
N ALA A 188 77.53 -91.58 -0.22
CA ALA A 188 78.98 -91.75 -0.34
C ALA A 188 79.56 -92.76 0.68
N GLU A 189 79.08 -92.76 1.92
CA GLU A 189 79.42 -93.75 2.96
C GLU A 189 79.02 -95.16 2.52
N LYS A 190 77.80 -95.34 2.01
CA LYS A 190 77.36 -96.62 1.42
C LYS A 190 78.27 -97.04 0.26
N ALA A 191 78.65 -96.11 -0.62
CA ALA A 191 79.57 -96.39 -1.72
C ALA A 191 81.02 -96.70 -1.28
N ALA A 192 81.41 -96.32 -0.06
CA ALA A 192 82.66 -96.73 0.57
C ALA A 192 82.53 -98.12 1.21
N VAL A 193 81.45 -98.38 1.95
CA VAL A 193 81.18 -99.69 2.59
C VAL A 193 81.01 -100.79 1.55
N THR A 194 80.37 -100.55 0.40
CA THR A 194 80.30 -101.55 -0.69
C THR A 194 81.66 -101.85 -1.31
N LYS A 195 82.60 -100.88 -1.34
CA LYS A 195 83.99 -101.14 -1.78
C LYS A 195 84.78 -101.93 -0.73
N GLN A 196 84.57 -101.65 0.55
CA GLN A 196 85.17 -102.42 1.64
C GLN A 196 84.65 -103.87 1.67
N LEU A 197 83.35 -104.08 1.47
CA LEU A 197 82.78 -105.42 1.31
C LEU A 197 83.39 -106.15 0.10
N ALA A 198 83.52 -105.49 -1.05
CA ALA A 198 84.14 -106.09 -2.23
C ALA A 198 85.62 -106.47 -2.01
N ALA A 199 86.37 -105.67 -1.24
CA ALA A 199 87.75 -106.02 -0.86
C ALA A 199 87.79 -107.22 0.09
N LEU A 200 86.98 -107.21 1.16
CA LEU A 200 86.88 -108.34 2.10
C LEU A 200 86.39 -109.63 1.43
N GLN A 201 85.61 -109.53 0.35
CA GLN A 201 85.22 -110.67 -0.49
C GLN A 201 86.46 -111.29 -1.17
N GLN A 202 87.35 -110.47 -1.73
CA GLN A 202 88.59 -110.90 -2.40
C GLN A 202 89.60 -111.47 -1.38
N ASP A 203 89.70 -110.89 -0.19
CA ASP A 203 90.55 -111.41 0.90
C ASP A 203 90.08 -112.81 1.35
N LEU A 204 88.75 -113.05 1.37
CA LEU A 204 88.15 -114.35 1.67
C LEU A 204 88.44 -115.40 0.59
N ASP A 205 88.34 -115.04 -0.69
CA ASP A 205 88.67 -115.92 -1.81
C ASP A 205 90.17 -116.30 -1.79
N ALA A 206 91.05 -115.36 -1.42
CA ALA A 206 92.48 -115.61 -1.25
C ALA A 206 92.78 -116.59 -0.09
N ALA A 207 92.18 -116.38 1.09
CA ALA A 207 92.34 -117.26 2.24
C ALA A 207 91.80 -118.69 1.98
N GLY A 208 90.77 -118.82 1.14
CA GLY A 208 90.27 -120.13 0.67
C GLY A 208 91.32 -120.92 -0.10
N MET A 209 92.08 -120.26 -0.98
CA MET A 209 93.16 -120.89 -1.77
C MET A 209 94.32 -121.36 -0.89
N GLU A 210 94.65 -120.62 0.17
CA GLU A 210 95.69 -121.02 1.14
C GLU A 210 95.29 -122.26 1.95
N LEU A 211 94.03 -122.37 2.37
CA LEU A 211 93.49 -123.54 3.08
C LEU A 211 93.55 -124.82 2.23
N GLU A 212 93.29 -124.74 0.92
CA GLU A 212 93.49 -125.89 0.03
C GLU A 212 94.97 -126.28 -0.12
N GLY A 213 95.91 -125.33 0.05
CA GLY A 213 97.35 -125.62 0.10
C GLY A 213 97.69 -126.49 1.30
N VAL A 214 97.34 -126.04 2.50
CA VAL A 214 97.60 -126.74 3.77
C VAL A 214 96.97 -128.14 3.80
N HIS A 215 95.75 -128.30 3.25
CA HIS A 215 95.11 -129.62 3.17
C HIS A 215 95.90 -130.64 2.36
N ARG A 216 96.62 -130.23 1.30
CA ARG A 216 97.44 -131.14 0.47
C ARG A 216 98.71 -131.57 1.21
N GLU A 217 99.25 -130.74 2.10
CA GLU A 217 100.42 -131.08 2.93
C GLU A 217 100.10 -132.03 4.09
N ALA A 218 98.86 -132.01 4.61
CA ALA A 218 98.45 -132.87 5.72
C ALA A 218 98.43 -134.35 5.31
N TRP A 219 97.79 -134.68 4.18
CA TRP A 219 97.71 -136.04 3.64
C TRP A 219 99.09 -136.68 3.37
N SER A 220 100.11 -135.88 3.04
CA SER A 220 101.47 -136.37 2.82
C SER A 220 102.17 -136.89 4.09
N LYS A 221 101.68 -136.53 5.28
CA LYS A 221 102.31 -136.89 6.57
C LYS A 221 101.67 -138.14 7.20
N GLU A 222 100.37 -138.34 6.99
CA GLU A 222 99.64 -139.49 7.55
C GLU A 222 100.11 -140.85 6.98
N GLU A 223 100.57 -140.86 5.73
CA GLU A 223 101.14 -142.06 5.10
C GLU A 223 102.49 -142.48 5.69
N GLN A 224 103.24 -141.56 6.31
CA GLN A 224 104.55 -141.85 6.90
C GLN A 224 104.45 -142.51 8.29
N HIS A 225 103.34 -142.32 9.01
CA HIS A 225 103.19 -142.83 10.38
C HIS A 225 102.81 -144.32 10.47
N LYS A 226 102.27 -144.91 9.40
CA LYS A 226 101.81 -146.32 9.39
C LYS A 226 102.96 -147.32 9.55
N ASN A 227 104.16 -147.00 9.08
CA ASN A 227 105.30 -147.93 9.08
C ASN A 227 106.02 -148.04 10.43
N ALA A 228 105.82 -147.10 11.36
CA ALA A 228 106.51 -147.08 12.66
C ALA A 228 105.81 -147.93 13.76
N MET A 229 104.57 -148.35 13.55
CA MET A 229 103.75 -149.05 14.56
C MET A 229 103.99 -150.57 14.62
N ALA A 230 104.72 -151.15 13.67
CA ALA A 230 104.92 -152.60 13.56
C ALA A 230 106.00 -153.16 14.50
N GLU A 231 107.03 -152.36 14.82
CA GLU A 231 108.23 -152.85 15.52
C GLU A 231 108.06 -152.93 17.06
N LEU A 232 107.08 -152.22 17.62
CA LEU A 232 106.83 -152.17 19.08
C LEU A 232 105.92 -153.29 19.63
N GLN A 233 105.47 -154.23 18.78
CA GLN A 233 104.52 -155.29 19.20
C GLN A 233 105.18 -156.61 19.63
N SER A 234 106.46 -156.82 19.35
CA SER A 234 107.15 -158.11 19.57
C SER A 234 107.73 -158.30 20.97
N GLU A 235 108.08 -157.22 21.68
CA GLU A 235 108.83 -157.31 22.95
C GLU A 235 107.93 -157.53 24.19
N LEU A 236 106.62 -157.24 24.09
CA LEU A 236 105.70 -157.20 25.24
C LEU A 236 105.22 -158.57 25.77
N GLN A 237 105.54 -159.69 25.11
CA GLN A 237 105.00 -161.02 25.47
C GLN A 237 105.87 -161.83 26.43
N ASN A 238 107.19 -161.61 26.51
CA ASN A 238 108.11 -162.54 27.18
C ASN A 238 108.37 -162.31 28.68
N LEU A 239 107.69 -161.35 29.33
CA LEU A 239 107.94 -160.99 30.75
C LEU A 239 106.74 -161.18 31.70
N ARG A 240 105.60 -161.70 31.23
CA ARG A 240 104.39 -161.83 32.07
C ARG A 240 104.37 -163.09 32.96
N THR A 241 104.96 -164.19 32.53
CA THR A 241 104.78 -165.53 33.13
C THR A 241 105.68 -165.84 34.34
N GLN A 242 106.11 -164.84 35.11
CA GLN A 242 107.01 -165.03 36.27
C GLN A 242 106.60 -164.24 37.53
N LEU A 243 105.39 -163.65 37.57
CA LEU A 243 104.89 -162.87 38.72
C LEU A 243 103.56 -163.38 39.30
N GLU A 244 102.90 -164.35 38.66
CA GLU A 244 101.51 -164.70 38.98
C GLU A 244 101.36 -165.70 40.15
N GLU A 245 102.35 -166.56 40.42
CA GLU A 245 102.22 -167.66 41.41
C GLU A 245 102.51 -167.28 42.88
N SER A 246 102.85 -166.02 43.20
CA SER A 246 103.32 -165.63 44.56
C SER A 246 102.52 -164.54 45.27
N LEU A 247 101.47 -163.99 44.65
CA LEU A 247 100.66 -162.90 45.22
C LEU A 247 99.33 -163.38 45.83
N ASP A 248 98.66 -164.35 45.20
CA ASP A 248 97.27 -164.73 45.53
C ASP A 248 97.06 -165.16 46.98
N SER A 249 98.03 -165.81 47.63
CA SER A 249 97.87 -166.36 48.98
C SER A 249 97.88 -165.32 50.11
N HIS A 250 98.00 -164.02 49.81
CA HIS A 250 98.06 -162.97 50.84
C HIS A 250 96.96 -161.90 50.76
N GLU A 251 96.27 -161.74 49.63
CA GLU A 251 95.37 -160.61 49.41
C GLU A 251 93.94 -160.79 49.97
N GLU A 252 93.45 -162.03 50.09
CA GLU A 252 92.04 -162.30 50.47
C GLU A 252 91.70 -161.81 51.89
N ALA A 253 92.65 -161.83 52.81
CA ALA A 253 92.44 -161.50 54.23
C ALA A 253 92.33 -159.99 54.53
N GLN A 254 92.71 -159.10 53.58
CA GLN A 254 92.68 -157.65 53.79
C GLN A 254 91.48 -156.93 53.14
N ARG A 255 90.82 -157.55 52.15
CA ARG A 255 89.77 -156.90 51.35
C ARG A 255 88.48 -156.62 52.16
N SER A 256 88.02 -157.58 52.95
CA SER A 256 86.72 -157.55 53.64
C SER A 256 86.54 -156.48 54.73
N LEU A 257 87.63 -155.90 55.26
CA LEU A 257 87.58 -154.81 56.25
C LEU A 257 87.67 -153.42 55.62
N ALA A 258 88.05 -153.30 54.35
CA ALA A 258 88.19 -152.00 53.68
C ALA A 258 86.85 -151.45 53.16
N GLU A 259 85.99 -152.34 52.63
CA GLU A 259 84.78 -151.98 51.88
C GLU A 259 83.74 -151.25 52.76
N GLN A 260 83.48 -151.76 53.97
CA GLN A 260 82.50 -151.20 54.92
C GLN A 260 82.82 -149.75 55.37
N VAL A 261 84.08 -149.31 55.24
CA VAL A 261 84.53 -147.96 55.61
C VAL A 261 84.46 -146.98 54.42
N GLY A 262 84.37 -147.47 53.19
CA GLY A 262 84.23 -146.67 51.97
C GLY A 262 82.81 -146.14 51.77
N GLU A 263 81.81 -147.01 51.87
CA GLU A 263 80.42 -146.70 51.51
C GLU A 263 79.82 -145.56 52.37
N LEU A 264 80.03 -145.62 53.69
CA LEU A 264 79.55 -144.62 54.65
C LEU A 264 80.15 -143.21 54.41
N LYS A 265 81.35 -143.11 53.79
CA LYS A 265 81.96 -141.82 53.44
C LYS A 265 81.36 -141.23 52.18
N HIS A 266 81.16 -142.03 51.13
CA HIS A 266 80.57 -141.55 49.88
C HIS A 266 79.09 -141.17 50.02
N GLN A 267 78.31 -141.91 50.82
CA GLN A 267 76.92 -141.53 51.11
C GLN A 267 76.84 -140.14 51.77
N ARG A 268 77.66 -139.88 52.80
CA ARG A 268 77.67 -138.59 53.50
C ARG A 268 78.21 -137.42 52.67
N GLN A 269 79.04 -137.69 51.67
CA GLN A 269 79.56 -136.64 50.76
C GLN A 269 78.53 -136.23 49.70
N ARG A 270 77.72 -137.17 49.19
CA ARG A 270 76.69 -136.88 48.18
C ARG A 270 75.58 -136.00 48.75
N THR A 271 74.99 -136.38 49.89
CA THR A 271 73.92 -135.57 50.51
C THR A 271 74.42 -134.16 50.85
N GLN A 272 75.64 -134.03 51.39
CA GLN A 272 76.24 -132.73 51.70
C GLN A 272 76.55 -131.87 50.46
N GLN A 273 76.75 -132.47 49.28
CA GLN A 273 76.90 -131.73 48.01
C GLN A 273 75.53 -131.38 47.40
N GLU A 274 74.58 -132.32 47.44
CA GLU A 274 73.21 -132.14 46.95
C GLU A 274 72.51 -131.00 47.73
N GLU A 275 72.44 -131.09 49.07
CA GLU A 275 71.91 -130.07 49.97
C GLU A 275 72.55 -128.68 49.74
N LEU A 276 73.88 -128.63 49.56
CA LEU A 276 74.57 -127.37 49.27
C LEU A 276 74.19 -126.81 47.89
N THR A 277 74.09 -127.64 46.84
CA THR A 277 73.70 -127.15 45.51
C THR A 277 72.24 -126.70 45.46
N GLU A 278 71.34 -127.37 46.18
CA GLU A 278 69.94 -126.95 46.30
C GLU A 278 69.80 -125.67 47.12
N ALA A 279 70.54 -125.52 48.23
CA ALA A 279 70.59 -124.27 48.97
C ALA A 279 71.17 -123.11 48.14
N HIS A 280 72.19 -123.35 47.31
CA HIS A 280 72.72 -122.32 46.40
C HIS A 280 71.74 -121.95 45.28
N ARG A 281 71.01 -122.91 44.71
CA ARG A 281 69.92 -122.64 43.75
C ARG A 281 68.82 -121.81 44.40
N GLY A 282 68.26 -122.26 45.53
CA GLY A 282 67.22 -121.52 46.25
C GLY A 282 67.66 -120.11 46.68
N LEU A 283 68.94 -119.92 47.06
CA LEU A 283 69.49 -118.59 47.35
C LEU A 283 69.67 -117.73 46.10
N GLN A 284 70.00 -118.32 44.95
CA GLN A 284 70.07 -117.63 43.65
C GLN A 284 68.68 -117.25 43.15
N ASP A 285 67.71 -118.15 43.23
CA ASP A 285 66.32 -117.91 42.83
C ASP A 285 65.70 -116.82 43.71
N CYS A 286 65.85 -116.91 45.03
CA CYS A 286 65.49 -115.84 45.97
C CYS A 286 66.29 -114.54 45.78
N ALA A 287 67.41 -114.52 45.05
CA ALA A 287 68.11 -113.30 44.68
C ALA A 287 67.54 -112.70 43.38
N GLN A 288 67.20 -113.55 42.40
CA GLN A 288 66.53 -113.17 41.16
C GLN A 288 65.15 -112.58 41.45
N GLU A 289 64.32 -113.24 42.27
CA GLU A 289 63.02 -112.71 42.73
C GLU A 289 63.15 -111.33 43.39
N ARG A 290 64.16 -111.13 44.24
CA ARG A 290 64.42 -109.82 44.89
C ARG A 290 64.84 -108.75 43.89
N ASP A 291 65.64 -109.10 42.89
CA ASP A 291 66.06 -108.17 41.85
C ASP A 291 64.96 -107.90 40.81
N GLU A 292 64.00 -108.80 40.65
CA GLU A 292 62.76 -108.57 39.89
C GLU A 292 61.81 -107.65 40.67
N GLN A 293 61.52 -107.95 41.93
CA GLN A 293 60.76 -107.06 42.83
C GLN A 293 61.40 -105.66 42.95
N ARG A 294 62.74 -105.55 42.87
CA ARG A 294 63.45 -104.26 42.80
C ARG A 294 63.22 -103.53 41.47
N LYS A 295 63.22 -104.21 40.32
CA LYS A 295 62.87 -103.62 39.01
C LYS A 295 61.42 -103.14 39.04
N GLU A 296 60.48 -104.00 39.43
CA GLU A 296 59.06 -103.66 39.57
C GLU A 296 58.85 -102.47 40.52
N ALA A 297 59.51 -102.44 41.68
CA ALA A 297 59.43 -101.31 42.61
C ALA A 297 60.04 -100.02 42.04
N LEU A 298 61.02 -100.09 41.14
CA LEU A 298 61.56 -98.93 40.43
C LEU A 298 60.64 -98.48 39.30
N ASP A 299 60.01 -99.40 38.56
CA ASP A 299 59.08 -99.09 37.48
C ASP A 299 57.74 -98.57 37.99
N LEU A 300 57.20 -99.13 39.08
CA LEU A 300 56.07 -98.54 39.80
C LEU A 300 56.40 -97.14 40.34
N ARG A 301 57.65 -96.88 40.79
CA ARG A 301 58.07 -95.53 41.18
C ARG A 301 58.18 -94.58 40.00
N ARG A 302 58.63 -95.03 38.82
CA ARG A 302 58.63 -94.24 37.57
C ARG A 302 57.21 -93.87 37.19
N LEU A 303 56.32 -94.86 37.07
CA LEU A 303 54.90 -94.67 36.76
C LEU A 303 54.21 -93.73 37.76
N LEU A 304 54.45 -93.86 39.06
CA LEU A 304 53.92 -92.93 40.07
C LEU A 304 54.45 -91.50 39.91
N VAL A 305 55.73 -91.32 39.55
CA VAL A 305 56.30 -89.99 39.27
C VAL A 305 55.70 -89.39 38.01
N ASP A 306 55.54 -90.15 36.94
CA ASP A 306 54.94 -89.66 35.69
C ASP A 306 53.44 -89.34 35.87
N GLU A 307 52.70 -90.19 36.60
CA GLU A 307 51.34 -89.89 37.08
C GLU A 307 51.25 -88.62 37.94
N THR A 308 52.28 -88.27 38.73
CA THR A 308 52.30 -86.97 39.43
C THR A 308 52.55 -85.79 38.48
N ARG A 309 53.44 -85.96 37.49
CA ARG A 309 53.72 -84.93 36.46
C ARG A 309 52.48 -84.65 35.61
N GLU A 310 51.76 -85.68 35.18
CA GLU A 310 50.50 -85.54 34.46
C GLU A 310 49.41 -84.90 35.31
N LYS A 311 49.26 -85.31 36.59
CA LYS A 311 48.35 -84.63 37.51
C LYS A 311 48.74 -83.17 37.73
N GLU A 312 50.01 -82.80 37.61
CA GLU A 312 50.47 -81.40 37.70
C GLU A 312 50.23 -80.60 36.41
N SER A 313 50.42 -81.17 35.23
CA SER A 313 50.09 -80.52 33.95
C SER A 313 48.58 -80.37 33.72
N ILE A 314 47.78 -81.35 34.18
CA ILE A 314 46.32 -81.23 34.27
C ILE A 314 45.95 -80.12 35.27
N ARG A 315 46.67 -79.98 36.39
CA ARG A 315 46.45 -78.86 37.33
C ARG A 315 46.89 -77.50 36.78
N THR A 316 47.92 -77.38 35.94
CA THR A 316 48.28 -76.08 35.32
C THR A 316 47.26 -75.70 34.25
N SER A 317 46.94 -76.60 33.33
CA SER A 317 45.90 -76.37 32.31
C SER A 317 44.51 -76.07 32.91
N ILE A 318 44.11 -76.71 34.02
CA ILE A 318 42.87 -76.33 34.75
C ILE A 318 42.96 -74.92 35.36
N ARG A 319 44.13 -74.46 35.83
CA ARG A 319 44.31 -73.07 36.31
C ARG A 319 44.26 -72.08 35.15
N GLU A 320 44.88 -72.42 34.02
CA GLU A 320 44.89 -71.61 32.78
C GLU A 320 43.47 -71.47 32.21
N LEU A 321 42.73 -72.58 32.06
CA LEU A 321 41.33 -72.55 31.63
C LEU A 321 40.45 -71.71 32.57
N ARG A 322 40.67 -71.77 33.88
CA ARG A 322 39.97 -70.91 34.86
C ARG A 322 40.37 -69.44 34.76
N ALA A 323 41.59 -69.13 34.33
CA ALA A 323 42.00 -67.75 34.05
C ALA A 323 41.35 -67.24 32.76
N LEU A 324 41.34 -68.05 31.69
CA LEU A 324 40.69 -67.74 30.40
C LEU A 324 39.18 -67.55 30.54
N ILE A 325 38.51 -68.36 31.37
CA ILE A 325 37.09 -68.16 31.71
C ILE A 325 36.89 -66.80 32.41
N LYS A 326 37.70 -66.47 33.42
CA LYS A 326 37.60 -65.19 34.13
C LYS A 326 37.86 -63.96 33.25
N THR A 327 38.83 -64.04 32.33
CA THR A 327 39.03 -62.95 31.35
C THR A 327 37.82 -62.82 30.43
N ALA A 328 37.33 -63.94 29.87
CA ALA A 328 36.14 -63.94 29.01
C ALA A 328 34.87 -63.47 29.74
N GLU A 329 34.70 -63.75 31.03
CA GLU A 329 33.63 -63.22 31.88
C GLU A 329 33.76 -61.70 32.09
N SER A 330 34.99 -61.21 32.28
CA SER A 330 35.26 -59.77 32.40
C SER A 330 35.06 -59.02 31.08
N ASP A 331 35.39 -59.65 29.95
CA ASP A 331 35.16 -59.14 28.60
C ASP A 331 33.67 -59.17 28.24
N ASN A 332 32.94 -60.23 28.60
CA ASN A 332 31.49 -60.27 28.47
C ASN A 332 30.83 -59.15 29.31
N SER A 333 31.36 -58.88 30.50
CA SER A 333 30.89 -57.81 31.39
C SER A 333 31.21 -56.40 30.86
N SER A 334 32.34 -56.21 30.17
CA SER A 334 32.69 -54.92 29.55
C SER A 334 31.88 -54.69 28.26
N LEU A 335 31.69 -55.73 27.45
CA LEU A 335 30.86 -55.70 26.24
C LEU A 335 29.39 -55.42 26.56
N ARG A 336 28.81 -56.00 27.62
CA ARG A 336 27.44 -55.68 28.06
C ARG A 336 27.27 -54.20 28.37
N ARG A 337 28.16 -53.60 29.17
CA ARG A 337 28.14 -52.15 29.46
C ARG A 337 28.31 -51.32 28.19
N ALA A 338 29.16 -51.75 27.26
CA ALA A 338 29.35 -51.06 25.99
C ALA A 338 28.08 -51.10 25.11
N VAL A 339 27.31 -52.21 25.15
CA VAL A 339 25.99 -52.34 24.51
C VAL A 339 24.95 -51.46 25.22
N GLU A 340 24.84 -51.53 26.55
CA GLU A 340 23.94 -50.67 27.36
C GLU A 340 24.20 -49.17 27.08
N GLU A 341 25.47 -48.76 26.97
CA GLU A 341 25.84 -47.41 26.52
C GLU A 341 25.41 -47.11 25.08
N ARG A 342 25.44 -48.09 24.16
CA ARG A 342 24.97 -47.87 22.78
C ARG A 342 23.45 -47.72 22.76
N ASP A 343 22.72 -48.55 23.49
CA ASP A 343 21.27 -48.51 23.57
C ASP A 343 20.78 -47.18 24.18
N GLN A 344 21.45 -46.68 25.22
CA GLN A 344 21.22 -45.33 25.76
C GLN A 344 21.47 -44.22 24.72
N ARG A 345 22.55 -44.33 23.93
CA ARG A 345 22.83 -43.37 22.84
C ARG A 345 21.80 -43.46 21.71
N VAL A 346 21.31 -44.65 21.38
CA VAL A 346 20.25 -44.87 20.40
C VAL A 346 18.95 -44.22 20.88
N ALA A 347 18.52 -44.47 22.12
CA ALA A 347 17.31 -43.84 22.68
C ALA A 347 17.35 -42.31 22.59
N VAL A 348 18.46 -41.67 22.99
CA VAL A 348 18.65 -40.21 22.88
C VAL A 348 18.65 -39.73 21.41
N LEU A 349 19.11 -40.54 20.47
CA LEU A 349 19.03 -40.22 19.04
C LEU A 349 17.60 -40.40 18.49
N GLU A 350 16.83 -41.36 18.99
CA GLU A 350 15.42 -41.54 18.61
C GLU A 350 14.51 -40.44 19.19
N GLU A 351 14.77 -39.97 20.41
CA GLU A 351 14.13 -38.77 20.98
C GLU A 351 14.43 -37.51 20.13
N ARG A 352 15.68 -37.31 19.73
CA ARG A 352 16.06 -36.22 18.81
C ARG A 352 15.41 -36.37 17.44
N ARG A 353 15.27 -37.60 16.94
CA ARG A 353 14.56 -37.90 15.69
C ARG A 353 13.06 -37.61 15.82
N SER A 354 12.44 -37.89 16.96
CA SER A 354 11.01 -37.61 17.17
C SER A 354 10.74 -36.12 17.34
N SER A 355 11.59 -35.37 18.06
CA SER A 355 11.52 -33.90 18.15
C SER A 355 11.64 -33.26 16.77
N THR A 356 12.69 -33.57 16.01
CA THR A 356 12.89 -33.02 14.66
C THR A 356 11.80 -33.47 13.67
N GLN A 357 11.20 -34.66 13.84
CA GLN A 357 10.02 -35.07 13.07
C GLN A 357 8.75 -34.28 13.46
N HIS A 358 8.58 -33.91 14.73
CA HIS A 358 7.49 -33.06 15.22
C HIS A 358 7.66 -31.61 14.74
N GLU A 359 8.85 -31.03 14.85
CA GLU A 359 9.20 -29.71 14.30
C GLU A 359 8.98 -29.67 12.77
N ALA A 360 9.41 -30.70 12.06
CA ALA A 360 9.12 -30.83 10.62
C ALA A 360 7.62 -31.03 10.33
N ALA A 361 6.81 -31.48 11.28
CA ALA A 361 5.35 -31.55 11.13
C ALA A 361 4.69 -30.19 11.38
N THR A 362 5.10 -29.44 12.41
CA THR A 362 4.56 -28.11 12.72
C THR A 362 4.92 -27.08 11.65
N LEU A 363 6.14 -27.14 11.11
CA LEU A 363 6.56 -26.35 9.95
C LEU A 363 5.75 -26.70 8.68
N ARG A 364 5.37 -27.97 8.48
CA ARG A 364 4.49 -28.36 7.36
C ARG A 364 3.06 -27.85 7.53
N SER A 365 2.52 -27.76 8.76
CA SER A 365 1.21 -27.12 8.99
C SER A 365 1.26 -25.62 8.79
N SER A 366 2.24 -24.91 9.35
CA SER A 366 2.34 -23.45 9.20
C SER A 366 2.57 -23.03 7.75
N MET A 367 3.38 -23.78 6.97
CA MET A 367 3.50 -23.55 5.52
C MET A 367 2.17 -23.71 4.78
N ARG A 368 1.37 -24.74 5.08
CA ARG A 368 0.03 -24.93 4.49
C ARG A 368 -0.94 -23.81 4.88
N GLU A 369 -0.78 -23.22 6.06
CA GLU A 369 -1.59 -22.09 6.53
C GLU A 369 -1.16 -20.78 5.85
N LEU A 370 0.14 -20.51 5.74
CA LEU A 370 0.68 -19.41 4.95
C LEU A 370 0.25 -19.50 3.47
N GLU A 371 0.20 -20.70 2.88
CA GLU A 371 -0.33 -20.90 1.53
C GLU A 371 -1.83 -20.59 1.41
N LYS A 372 -2.66 -20.98 2.40
CA LYS A 372 -4.08 -20.60 2.45
C LYS A 372 -4.23 -19.07 2.56
N CYS A 373 -3.49 -18.43 3.46
CA CYS A 373 -3.52 -16.98 3.64
C CYS A 373 -3.07 -16.23 2.38
N ARG A 374 -2.01 -16.69 1.69
CA ARG A 374 -1.56 -16.15 0.40
C ARG A 374 -2.64 -16.28 -0.68
N LEU A 375 -3.32 -17.43 -0.75
CA LEU A 375 -4.41 -17.66 -1.70
C LEU A 375 -5.65 -16.80 -1.38
N GLN A 376 -5.93 -16.55 -0.10
CA GLN A 376 -6.99 -15.63 0.34
C GLN A 376 -6.65 -14.18 -0.03
N ALA A 377 -5.46 -13.68 0.32
CA ALA A 377 -5.01 -12.34 -0.05
C ALA A 377 -5.01 -12.14 -1.58
N HIS A 378 -4.68 -13.16 -2.38
CA HIS A 378 -4.83 -13.10 -3.84
C HIS A 378 -6.30 -13.00 -4.31
N ARG A 379 -7.26 -13.62 -3.63
CA ARG A 379 -8.70 -13.47 -3.94
C ARG A 379 -9.18 -12.07 -3.61
N GLU A 380 -8.84 -11.56 -2.42
CA GLU A 380 -9.16 -10.21 -1.96
C GLU A 380 -8.56 -9.15 -2.90
N LEU A 381 -7.29 -9.31 -3.31
CA LEU A 381 -6.66 -8.45 -4.33
C LEU A 381 -7.34 -8.53 -5.70
N GLN A 382 -7.85 -9.69 -6.11
CA GLN A 382 -8.66 -9.78 -7.34
C GLN A 382 -10.02 -9.09 -7.19
N GLU A 383 -10.64 -9.14 -6.01
CA GLU A 383 -11.92 -8.48 -5.75
C GLU A 383 -11.78 -6.96 -5.68
N LEU A 384 -10.78 -6.44 -4.98
CA LEU A 384 -10.41 -5.03 -4.99
C LEU A 384 -10.13 -4.54 -6.43
N ARG A 385 -9.44 -5.34 -7.25
CA ARG A 385 -9.24 -5.04 -8.69
C ARG A 385 -10.54 -5.06 -9.52
N ARG A 386 -11.58 -5.80 -9.12
CA ARG A 386 -12.91 -5.73 -9.74
C ARG A 386 -13.65 -4.46 -9.29
N GLN A 387 -13.61 -4.14 -8.00
CA GLN A 387 -14.22 -2.94 -7.43
C GLN A 387 -13.62 -1.66 -8.05
N VAL A 388 -12.29 -1.57 -8.17
CA VAL A 388 -11.61 -0.45 -8.85
C VAL A 388 -12.10 -0.29 -10.30
N LYS A 389 -12.23 -1.37 -11.07
CA LYS A 389 -12.74 -1.30 -12.45
C LYS A 389 -14.20 -0.84 -12.54
N VAL A 390 -15.03 -1.15 -11.55
CA VAL A 390 -16.42 -0.63 -11.48
C VAL A 390 -16.39 0.86 -11.20
N LEU A 391 -15.60 1.31 -10.21
CA LEU A 391 -15.44 2.73 -9.88
C LEU A 391 -14.82 3.54 -11.03
N GLU A 392 -13.88 2.97 -11.78
CA GLU A 392 -13.31 3.56 -13.01
C GLU A 392 -14.39 3.74 -14.09
N ALA A 393 -15.27 2.75 -14.28
CA ALA A 393 -16.37 2.82 -15.24
C ALA A 393 -17.46 3.83 -14.82
N GLU A 394 -17.79 3.89 -13.54
CA GLU A 394 -18.73 4.87 -12.97
C GLU A 394 -18.17 6.30 -13.06
N ASN A 395 -16.90 6.49 -12.73
CA ASN A 395 -16.21 7.76 -12.93
C ASN A 395 -16.12 8.16 -14.41
N GLY A 396 -16.02 7.17 -15.32
CA GLY A 396 -16.13 7.34 -16.76
C GLY A 396 -17.51 7.85 -17.20
N ARG A 397 -18.60 7.26 -16.68
CA ARG A 397 -19.98 7.70 -16.93
C ARG A 397 -20.24 9.10 -16.40
N GLN A 398 -19.87 9.39 -15.15
CA GLN A 398 -19.97 10.73 -14.56
C GLN A 398 -19.21 11.78 -15.38
N LYS A 399 -18.03 11.44 -15.94
CA LYS A 399 -17.27 12.30 -16.87
C LYS A 399 -17.93 12.44 -18.26
N GLN A 400 -18.83 11.56 -18.66
CA GLN A 400 -19.64 11.71 -19.88
C GLN A 400 -20.85 12.59 -19.58
N GLU A 401 -21.60 12.29 -18.52
CA GLU A 401 -22.74 13.08 -18.02
C GLU A 401 -22.36 14.55 -17.77
N LEU A 402 -21.22 14.83 -17.13
CA LEU A 402 -20.73 16.19 -16.93
C LEU A 402 -20.41 16.92 -18.24
N ARG A 403 -19.92 16.23 -19.28
CA ARG A 403 -19.68 16.83 -20.61
C ARG A 403 -20.98 17.09 -21.34
N GLU A 404 -21.96 16.20 -21.23
CA GLU A 404 -23.30 16.42 -21.78
C GLU A 404 -24.00 17.60 -21.11
N LEU A 405 -23.92 17.70 -19.79
CA LEU A 405 -24.47 18.84 -19.04
C LEU A 405 -23.76 20.15 -19.41
N GLN A 406 -22.42 20.14 -19.54
CA GLN A 406 -21.66 21.30 -20.04
C GLN A 406 -22.07 21.68 -21.47
N ALA A 407 -22.24 20.71 -22.37
CA ALA A 407 -22.70 20.96 -23.73
C ALA A 407 -24.11 21.56 -23.76
N ARG A 408 -25.05 21.01 -22.99
CA ARG A 408 -26.43 21.54 -22.85
C ARG A 408 -26.42 22.97 -22.30
N VAL A 409 -25.64 23.25 -21.25
CA VAL A 409 -25.48 24.63 -20.72
C VAL A 409 -24.91 25.56 -21.78
N CYS A 410 -23.90 25.15 -22.54
CA CYS A 410 -23.35 25.94 -23.65
C CYS A 410 -24.31 26.10 -24.85
N GLU A 411 -25.32 25.24 -25.00
CA GLU A 411 -26.41 25.44 -25.96
C GLU A 411 -27.46 26.41 -25.41
N GLU A 412 -27.87 26.29 -24.14
CA GLU A 412 -28.82 27.23 -23.54
C GLU A 412 -28.26 28.64 -23.45
N THR A 413 -26.99 28.85 -23.06
CA THR A 413 -26.41 30.21 -23.07
C THR A 413 -26.36 30.80 -24.49
N ARG A 414 -26.19 29.98 -25.54
CA ARG A 414 -26.30 30.44 -26.94
C ARG A 414 -27.73 30.75 -27.35
N ARG A 415 -28.73 30.02 -26.83
CA ARG A 415 -30.16 30.29 -27.03
C ARG A 415 -30.56 31.59 -26.34
N GLU A 416 -30.09 31.82 -25.11
CA GLU A 416 -30.27 33.07 -24.35
C GLU A 416 -29.59 34.25 -25.04
N GLU A 417 -28.34 34.09 -25.50
CA GLU A 417 -27.64 35.12 -26.29
C GLU A 417 -28.39 35.47 -27.58
N ALA A 418 -28.92 34.47 -28.30
CA ALA A 418 -29.70 34.71 -29.52
C ALA A 418 -31.01 35.45 -29.20
N ALA A 419 -31.78 34.98 -28.22
CA ALA A 419 -33.01 35.62 -27.76
C ALA A 419 -32.76 37.05 -27.24
N GLY A 420 -31.62 37.31 -26.61
CA GLY A 420 -31.19 38.65 -26.19
C GLY A 420 -30.91 39.59 -27.36
N ARG A 421 -30.30 39.09 -28.43
CA ARG A 421 -30.08 39.84 -29.69
C ARG A 421 -31.40 40.12 -30.41
N ASP A 422 -32.28 39.13 -30.52
CA ASP A 422 -33.61 39.29 -31.13
C ASP A 422 -34.47 40.28 -30.33
N ALA A 423 -34.46 40.20 -29.00
CA ALA A 423 -35.13 41.16 -28.12
C ALA A 423 -34.55 42.58 -28.24
N PHE A 424 -33.25 42.73 -28.50
CA PHE A 424 -32.65 44.04 -28.81
C PHE A 424 -33.13 44.58 -30.16
N VAL A 425 -33.14 43.77 -31.21
CA VAL A 425 -33.65 44.16 -32.55
C VAL A 425 -35.15 44.51 -32.49
N LEU A 426 -35.94 43.78 -31.71
CA LEU A 426 -37.35 44.11 -31.48
C LEU A 426 -37.53 45.44 -30.74
N LYS A 427 -36.72 45.72 -29.70
CA LYS A 427 -36.71 47.02 -29.02
C LYS A 427 -36.35 48.16 -29.96
N GLN A 428 -35.35 47.99 -30.83
CA GLN A 428 -34.98 48.98 -31.84
C GLN A 428 -36.16 49.26 -32.78
N LYS A 429 -36.81 48.21 -33.31
CA LYS A 429 -37.99 48.36 -34.18
C LYS A 429 -39.17 49.04 -33.49
N VAL A 430 -39.40 48.77 -32.21
CA VAL A 430 -40.44 49.48 -31.42
C VAL A 430 -40.11 50.97 -31.32
N LEU A 431 -38.85 51.34 -31.02
CA LEU A 431 -38.42 52.74 -30.98
C LEU A 431 -38.53 53.44 -32.35
N GLU A 432 -38.22 52.74 -33.44
CA GLU A 432 -38.42 53.23 -34.81
C GLU A 432 -39.92 53.43 -35.13
N CYS A 433 -40.78 52.52 -34.70
CA CYS A 433 -42.24 52.65 -34.83
C CYS A 433 -42.84 53.76 -33.95
N ASP A 434 -42.38 53.93 -32.71
CA ASP A 434 -42.80 55.02 -31.82
C ASP A 434 -42.37 56.37 -32.38
N ALA A 435 -41.13 56.50 -32.86
CA ALA A 435 -40.66 57.71 -33.53
C ALA A 435 -41.45 58.01 -34.82
N GLY A 436 -41.81 56.99 -35.61
CA GLY A 436 -42.68 57.14 -36.78
C GLY A 436 -44.11 57.54 -36.44
N ARG A 437 -44.67 56.98 -35.35
CA ARG A 437 -45.98 57.39 -34.81
C ARG A 437 -45.95 58.85 -34.35
N ASP A 438 -44.91 59.25 -33.63
CA ASP A 438 -44.80 60.59 -33.08
C ASP A 438 -44.53 61.63 -34.18
N ALA A 439 -43.80 61.26 -35.25
CA ALA A 439 -43.73 62.05 -36.47
C ALA A 439 -45.12 62.23 -37.11
N ALA A 440 -45.89 61.15 -37.29
CA ALA A 440 -47.26 61.22 -37.84
C ALA A 440 -48.23 62.02 -36.94
N LEU A 441 -48.07 61.98 -35.61
CA LEU A 441 -48.84 62.83 -34.69
C LEU A 441 -48.48 64.30 -34.84
N ASN A 442 -47.20 64.64 -35.06
CA ASN A 442 -46.77 66.01 -35.37
C ASN A 442 -47.28 66.49 -36.73
N GLU A 443 -47.31 65.62 -37.76
CA GLU A 443 -47.94 65.92 -39.06
C GLU A 443 -49.44 66.17 -38.91
N VAL A 444 -50.16 65.33 -38.15
CA VAL A 444 -51.59 65.52 -37.85
C VAL A 444 -51.84 66.82 -37.08
N ALA A 445 -50.99 67.18 -36.10
CA ALA A 445 -51.09 68.46 -35.39
C ALA A 445 -50.85 69.66 -36.32
N GLY A 446 -49.86 69.57 -37.22
CA GLY A 446 -49.61 70.59 -38.24
C GLY A 446 -50.77 70.74 -39.23
N LEU A 447 -51.39 69.63 -39.65
CA LEU A 447 -52.58 69.63 -40.48
C LEU A 447 -53.80 70.19 -39.74
N GLN A 448 -53.97 69.88 -38.45
CA GLN A 448 -55.04 70.46 -37.61
C GLN A 448 -54.89 71.98 -37.47
N HIS A 449 -53.68 72.48 -37.21
CA HIS A 449 -53.40 73.92 -37.23
C HIS A 449 -53.73 74.52 -38.60
N ARG A 450 -53.33 73.87 -39.70
CA ARG A 450 -53.63 74.35 -41.06
C ARG A 450 -55.13 74.32 -41.40
N VAL A 451 -55.90 73.38 -40.85
CA VAL A 451 -57.37 73.38 -40.97
C VAL A 451 -57.95 74.58 -40.22
N VAL A 452 -57.51 74.88 -38.99
CA VAL A 452 -57.99 76.06 -38.24
C VAL A 452 -57.60 77.38 -38.94
N GLU A 453 -56.43 77.47 -39.56
CA GLU A 453 -56.06 78.60 -40.43
C GLU A 453 -57.01 78.74 -41.62
N LEU A 454 -57.40 77.63 -42.27
CA LEU A 454 -58.35 77.65 -43.39
C LEU A 454 -59.77 77.96 -42.93
N GLU A 455 -60.22 77.44 -41.77
CA GLU A 455 -61.54 77.73 -41.19
C GLU A 455 -61.68 79.21 -40.77
N THR A 456 -60.61 79.82 -40.25
CA THR A 456 -60.61 81.26 -39.91
C THR A 456 -60.52 82.15 -41.16
N VAL A 457 -59.80 81.72 -42.20
CA VAL A 457 -59.86 82.38 -43.53
C VAL A 457 -61.25 82.20 -44.17
N GLU A 458 -61.91 81.05 -43.99
CA GLU A 458 -63.29 80.86 -44.44
C GLU A 458 -64.29 81.72 -43.65
N SER A 459 -64.16 81.86 -42.33
CA SER A 459 -65.05 82.73 -41.54
C SER A 459 -64.89 84.19 -41.97
N GLN A 460 -63.66 84.67 -42.14
CA GLN A 460 -63.37 86.00 -42.70
C GLN A 460 -63.96 86.18 -44.10
N ASN A 461 -63.86 85.18 -44.98
CA ASN A 461 -64.50 85.25 -46.30
C ASN A 461 -66.03 85.26 -46.22
N ARG A 462 -66.66 84.53 -45.28
CA ARG A 462 -68.10 84.55 -45.05
C ARG A 462 -68.57 85.90 -44.50
N GLU A 463 -67.81 86.53 -43.60
CA GLU A 463 -68.04 87.89 -43.10
C GLU A 463 -67.93 88.92 -44.24
N LEU A 464 -66.84 88.90 -45.02
CA LEU A 464 -66.65 89.75 -46.20
C LEU A 464 -67.75 89.55 -47.27
N LEU A 465 -68.29 88.33 -47.40
CA LEU A 465 -69.44 88.06 -48.26
C LEU A 465 -70.73 88.68 -47.70
N GLN A 466 -70.98 88.57 -46.39
CA GLN A 466 -72.13 89.23 -45.75
C GLN A 466 -72.05 90.76 -45.86
N GLU A 467 -70.87 91.37 -45.67
CA GLU A 467 -70.66 92.80 -45.89
C GLU A 467 -70.97 93.20 -47.35
N ARG A 468 -70.47 92.43 -48.33
CA ARG A 468 -70.78 92.63 -49.76
C ARG A 468 -72.27 92.47 -50.07
N GLU A 469 -72.95 91.52 -49.43
CA GLU A 469 -74.39 91.33 -49.60
C GLU A 469 -75.21 92.45 -48.97
N VAL A 470 -74.83 92.94 -47.79
CA VAL A 470 -75.46 94.11 -47.15
C VAL A 470 -75.22 95.37 -47.98
N HIS A 471 -74.01 95.59 -48.50
CA HIS A 471 -73.74 96.69 -49.42
C HIS A 471 -74.52 96.57 -50.73
N ARG A 472 -74.66 95.37 -51.31
CA ARG A 472 -75.54 95.14 -52.46
C ARG A 472 -77.00 95.45 -52.12
N GLN A 473 -77.51 94.98 -50.98
CA GLN A 473 -78.89 95.29 -50.54
C GLN A 473 -79.11 96.80 -50.35
N GLN A 474 -78.14 97.53 -49.81
CA GLN A 474 -78.16 99.00 -49.70
C GLN A 474 -78.16 99.67 -51.08
N CYS A 475 -77.36 99.19 -52.03
CA CYS A 475 -77.35 99.67 -53.41
C CYS A 475 -78.69 99.40 -54.11
N ASP A 476 -79.22 98.17 -54.02
CA ASP A 476 -80.51 97.78 -54.56
C ASP A 476 -81.65 98.60 -53.92
N GLN A 477 -81.58 98.89 -52.61
CA GLN A 477 -82.56 99.73 -51.92
C GLN A 477 -82.50 101.18 -52.45
N ARG A 478 -81.32 101.79 -52.56
CA ARG A 478 -81.14 103.11 -53.17
C ARG A 478 -81.65 103.14 -54.63
N GLN A 479 -81.47 102.05 -55.38
CA GLN A 479 -82.02 101.91 -56.73
C GLN A 479 -83.56 101.79 -56.71
N ARG A 480 -84.16 101.09 -55.74
CA ARG A 480 -85.63 101.06 -55.57
C ARG A 480 -86.19 102.42 -55.14
N GLU A 481 -85.50 103.14 -54.25
CA GLU A 481 -85.88 104.47 -53.78
C GLU A 481 -85.81 105.51 -54.91
N THR A 482 -84.70 105.53 -55.67
CA THR A 482 -84.59 106.40 -56.85
C THR A 482 -85.51 105.99 -57.99
N ALA A 483 -85.78 104.69 -58.20
CA ALA A 483 -86.81 104.25 -59.15
C ALA A 483 -88.23 104.62 -58.69
N ALA A 484 -88.51 104.63 -57.39
CA ALA A 484 -89.78 105.10 -56.83
C ALA A 484 -89.93 106.62 -57.01
N GLN A 485 -88.87 107.40 -56.75
CA GLN A 485 -88.84 108.84 -57.03
C GLN A 485 -89.06 109.14 -58.52
N LEU A 486 -88.35 108.44 -59.42
CA LEU A 486 -88.55 108.56 -60.87
C LEU A 486 -89.94 108.09 -61.33
N MET A 487 -90.58 107.16 -60.61
CA MET A 487 -91.97 106.78 -60.85
C MET A 487 -92.95 107.83 -60.34
N GLU A 488 -92.71 108.47 -59.20
CA GLU A 488 -93.50 109.60 -58.68
C GLU A 488 -93.36 110.83 -59.59
N GLU A 489 -92.14 111.17 -60.03
CA GLU A 489 -91.89 112.21 -61.04
C GLU A 489 -92.58 111.87 -62.36
N ARG A 490 -92.55 110.61 -62.80
CA ARG A 490 -93.25 110.14 -64.00
C ARG A 490 -94.77 110.19 -63.83
N GLU A 491 -95.31 109.91 -62.65
CA GLU A 491 -96.75 110.01 -62.39
C GLU A 491 -97.20 111.46 -62.23
N GLY A 492 -96.37 112.33 -61.65
CA GLY A 492 -96.53 113.79 -61.62
C GLY A 492 -96.50 114.40 -63.03
N ALA A 493 -95.52 114.00 -63.85
CA ALA A 493 -95.48 114.33 -65.28
C ALA A 493 -96.66 113.74 -66.05
N ARG A 494 -97.20 112.58 -65.64
CA ARG A 494 -98.41 111.99 -66.23
C ARG A 494 -99.68 112.71 -65.79
N SER A 495 -99.76 113.31 -64.59
CA SER A 495 -100.82 114.25 -64.24
C SER A 495 -100.67 115.58 -64.98
N GLN A 496 -99.46 116.11 -65.14
CA GLN A 496 -99.22 117.27 -66.01
C GLN A 496 -99.62 116.98 -67.46
N VAL A 497 -99.32 115.79 -68.00
CA VAL A 497 -99.80 115.38 -69.33
C VAL A 497 -101.32 115.21 -69.39
N LYS A 498 -102.00 114.83 -68.30
CA LYS A 498 -103.48 114.85 -68.23
C LYS A 498 -104.03 116.29 -68.17
N GLU A 499 -103.36 117.19 -67.46
CA GLU A 499 -103.70 118.62 -67.38
C GLU A 499 -103.48 119.31 -68.74
N PHE A 500 -102.35 119.04 -69.40
CA PHE A 500 -102.10 119.45 -70.78
C PHE A 500 -103.08 118.79 -71.75
N ALA A 501 -103.47 117.52 -71.57
CA ALA A 501 -104.53 116.91 -72.38
C ALA A 501 -105.90 117.56 -72.16
N ALA A 502 -106.20 118.05 -70.95
CA ALA A 502 -107.40 118.84 -70.68
C ALA A 502 -107.31 120.25 -71.30
N GLN A 503 -106.14 120.91 -71.25
CA GLN A 503 -105.89 122.17 -71.94
C GLN A 503 -105.91 122.01 -73.47
N VAL A 504 -105.45 120.88 -73.99
CA VAL A 504 -105.56 120.48 -75.39
C VAL A 504 -107.02 120.21 -75.71
N GLY A 505 -107.82 119.54 -74.89
CA GLY A 505 -109.27 119.43 -75.10
C GLY A 505 -110.00 120.79 -75.12
N LEU A 506 -109.54 121.76 -74.32
CA LEU A 506 -109.98 123.17 -74.35
C LEU A 506 -109.46 123.95 -75.59
N ALA A 507 -108.44 123.45 -76.26
CA ALA A 507 -107.93 123.98 -77.54
C ALA A 507 -108.57 123.26 -78.75
N GLU A 508 -108.82 121.96 -78.67
CA GLU A 508 -109.51 121.12 -79.65
C GLU A 508 -110.97 121.53 -79.77
N SER A 509 -111.66 121.84 -78.67
CA SER A 509 -113.00 122.46 -78.72
C SER A 509 -112.97 123.87 -79.34
N ARG A 510 -111.86 124.62 -79.21
CA ARG A 510 -111.65 125.86 -79.97
C ARG A 510 -111.30 125.61 -81.44
N VAL A 511 -110.67 124.49 -81.79
CA VAL A 511 -110.39 124.08 -83.17
C VAL A 511 -111.65 123.55 -83.84
N GLN A 512 -112.52 122.80 -83.16
CA GLN A 512 -113.82 122.35 -83.66
C GLN A 512 -114.70 123.56 -84.04
N VAL A 513 -114.73 124.61 -83.21
CA VAL A 513 -115.38 125.89 -83.52
C VAL A 513 -114.74 126.63 -84.72
N LEU A 514 -113.53 126.24 -85.15
CA LEU A 514 -112.90 126.70 -86.40
C LEU A 514 -113.14 125.73 -87.57
N GLU A 515 -113.23 124.42 -87.34
CA GLU A 515 -113.63 123.41 -88.33
C GLU A 515 -115.09 123.63 -88.78
N GLU A 516 -115.97 124.09 -87.88
CA GLU A 516 -117.32 124.54 -88.19
C GLU A 516 -117.36 125.77 -89.12
N GLN A 517 -116.29 126.58 -89.20
CA GLN A 517 -116.18 127.62 -90.23
C GLN A 517 -116.00 127.02 -91.63
N LEU A 518 -115.35 125.86 -91.73
CA LEU A 518 -114.97 125.22 -92.99
C LEU A 518 -116.18 124.57 -93.67
N GLY A 519 -117.06 123.91 -92.89
CA GLY A 519 -118.29 123.29 -93.42
C GLY A 519 -119.23 124.30 -94.09
N LEU A 520 -119.33 125.52 -93.55
CA LEU A 520 -120.11 126.62 -94.15
C LEU A 520 -119.41 127.29 -95.35
N ALA A 521 -118.10 127.09 -95.53
CA ALA A 521 -117.41 127.47 -96.75
C ALA A 521 -117.64 126.46 -97.88
N ASP A 522 -117.67 125.16 -97.57
CA ASP A 522 -117.85 124.09 -98.57
C ASP A 522 -119.26 124.10 -99.20
N THR A 523 -120.29 124.58 -98.50
CA THR A 523 -121.64 124.77 -99.10
C THR A 523 -121.69 125.88 -100.17
N LYS A 524 -120.68 126.75 -100.27
CA LYS A 524 -120.53 127.67 -101.41
C LYS A 524 -120.02 126.98 -102.68
N ARG A 525 -119.50 125.74 -102.58
CA ARG A 525 -118.73 125.10 -103.65
C ARG A 525 -119.54 124.18 -104.57
N ARG A 526 -120.65 123.58 -104.10
CA ARG A 526 -121.44 122.62 -104.91
C ARG A 526 -122.42 123.30 -105.86
N GLU A 527 -123.50 123.91 -105.36
CA GLU A 527 -124.66 124.21 -106.21
C GLU A 527 -124.66 125.57 -106.92
N LEU A 528 -123.46 126.10 -107.21
CA LEU A 528 -123.26 126.86 -108.44
C LEU A 528 -123.55 125.98 -109.68
N GLU A 529 -123.41 124.66 -109.55
CA GLU A 529 -123.84 123.66 -110.53
C GLU A 529 -125.35 123.69 -110.82
N LEU A 530 -126.19 124.12 -109.86
CA LEU A 530 -127.67 124.12 -109.97
C LEU A 530 -128.33 125.50 -109.90
N LYS A 531 -127.57 126.58 -110.17
CA LYS A 531 -128.15 127.80 -110.77
C LYS A 531 -127.76 128.00 -112.25
N LEU A 532 -127.29 126.92 -112.87
CA LEU A 532 -127.42 126.68 -114.32
C LEU A 532 -128.74 125.96 -114.70
N ALA A 533 -129.63 125.74 -113.73
CA ALA A 533 -131.08 125.67 -113.94
C ALA A 533 -131.74 126.82 -113.16
N GLY A 534 -132.72 127.50 -113.75
CA GLY A 534 -133.22 128.78 -113.23
C GLY A 534 -134.46 128.70 -112.31
N LEU A 535 -134.83 129.89 -111.80
CA LEU A 535 -136.11 130.28 -111.15
C LEU A 535 -136.29 130.01 -109.64
N CYS A 536 -137.07 130.90 -108.99
CA CYS A 536 -137.80 130.78 -107.70
C CYS A 536 -137.10 130.88 -106.30
N SER A 537 -136.88 132.13 -105.83
CA SER A 537 -137.45 132.77 -104.60
C SER A 537 -137.39 132.19 -103.14
N ALA A 538 -136.73 132.95 -102.23
CA ALA A 538 -137.25 133.59 -100.98
C ALA A 538 -137.31 132.94 -99.52
N LEU A 539 -136.79 133.70 -98.52
CA LEU A 539 -137.29 134.02 -97.13
C LEU A 539 -136.98 133.25 -95.78
N ARG A 540 -136.51 134.02 -94.75
CA ARG A 540 -136.91 134.14 -93.28
C ARG A 540 -136.27 133.38 -92.04
N ARG A 541 -135.56 134.15 -91.15
CA ARG A 541 -135.71 134.41 -89.65
C ARG A 541 -135.41 133.44 -88.41
N THR A 542 -134.42 133.81 -87.54
CA THR A 542 -134.37 134.12 -86.04
C THR A 542 -134.52 133.15 -84.78
N ALA A 543 -133.60 133.24 -83.76
CA ALA A 543 -133.74 133.46 -82.25
C ALA A 543 -133.37 132.41 -81.08
N SER A 544 -132.77 132.89 -79.94
CA SER A 544 -132.68 132.40 -78.47
C SER A 544 -131.80 131.18 -78.00
N GLY A 545 -131.41 130.87 -76.71
CA GLY A 545 -131.30 131.58 -75.37
C GLY A 545 -131.15 130.69 -74.04
N GLN A 546 -130.59 131.22 -72.89
CA GLN A 546 -130.69 130.80 -71.40
C GLN A 546 -129.76 129.69 -70.71
N THR A 547 -129.52 129.44 -69.35
CA THR A 547 -129.56 130.18 -68.00
C THR A 547 -129.20 129.34 -66.66
N ARG A 548 -128.33 129.83 -65.68
CA ARG A 548 -128.20 129.68 -64.14
C ARG A 548 -127.64 128.46 -63.24
N LEU A 549 -126.85 128.79 -62.15
CA LEU A 549 -126.82 128.43 -60.64
C LEU A 549 -126.19 127.20 -59.83
N PHE A 550 -125.55 127.52 -58.65
CA PHE A 550 -125.47 126.98 -57.21
C PHE A 550 -124.87 125.63 -56.58
N SER A 551 -124.08 125.78 -55.47
CA SER A 551 -124.07 125.14 -54.08
C SER A 551 -123.50 123.72 -53.66
N ALA A 552 -123.43 123.42 -52.32
CA ALA A 552 -122.80 122.27 -51.55
C ALA A 552 -123.72 121.74 -50.35
N PRO A 553 -123.38 121.09 -49.16
CA PRO A 553 -122.10 120.80 -48.40
C PRO A 553 -121.98 119.49 -47.48
N GLU A 554 -120.97 119.42 -46.56
CA GLU A 554 -120.82 118.77 -45.19
C GLU A 554 -120.78 117.23 -44.79
N SER A 555 -120.02 116.91 -43.70
CA SER A 555 -120.32 116.00 -42.52
C SER A 555 -119.37 114.81 -42.09
N HIS A 556 -119.68 114.11 -40.97
CA HIS A 556 -118.77 113.34 -40.04
C HIS A 556 -118.75 111.76 -40.11
N ARG A 557 -117.75 111.07 -39.50
CA ARG A 557 -117.82 110.34 -38.16
C ARG A 557 -116.90 109.06 -37.98
N ARG A 558 -116.36 108.88 -36.75
CA ARG A 558 -116.06 107.62 -35.96
C ARG A 558 -114.72 106.85 -36.06
N SER A 559 -114.39 106.16 -34.95
CA SER A 559 -113.26 105.22 -34.67
C SER A 559 -113.82 103.81 -34.29
N PRO A 560 -113.03 102.71 -34.10
CA PRO A 560 -112.26 102.47 -32.84
C PRO A 560 -110.96 101.61 -32.97
N SER A 561 -110.49 101.01 -31.86
CA SER A 561 -109.09 100.65 -31.52
C SER A 561 -108.91 99.19 -30.95
N PRO A 562 -108.02 98.80 -29.98
CA PRO A 562 -106.56 98.47 -30.08
C PRO A 562 -106.05 97.25 -29.21
N ARG A 563 -104.71 97.16 -28.92
CA ARG A 563 -104.03 96.62 -27.67
C ARG A 563 -103.78 95.09 -27.51
N ARG A 564 -102.85 94.49 -26.67
CA ARG A 564 -101.80 94.95 -25.69
C ARG A 564 -100.95 93.83 -24.97
N ASN A 565 -99.63 94.08 -24.68
CA ASN A 565 -98.71 93.53 -23.61
C ASN A 565 -98.35 91.99 -23.53
N GLN A 566 -97.47 91.42 -22.65
CA GLN A 566 -96.77 91.88 -21.40
C GLN A 566 -95.46 91.14 -20.94
N LEU A 567 -94.53 91.92 -20.33
CA LEU A 567 -93.42 91.74 -19.34
C LEU A 567 -93.11 90.40 -18.59
N HIS A 568 -91.80 90.17 -18.28
CA HIS A 568 -91.32 89.75 -16.92
C HIS A 568 -89.84 90.13 -16.57
N VAL A 569 -89.36 89.78 -15.37
CA VAL A 569 -88.52 90.64 -14.47
C VAL A 569 -87.54 89.88 -13.54
N LYS A 570 -86.37 90.47 -13.21
CA LYS A 570 -85.46 90.39 -12.01
C LYS A 570 -84.00 90.66 -12.46
N VAL A 571 -83.10 91.46 -11.84
CA VAL A 571 -82.95 92.17 -10.53
C VAL A 571 -82.53 91.33 -9.32
N THR A 572 -81.27 91.51 -8.88
CA THR A 572 -80.87 92.02 -7.54
C THR A 572 -79.38 92.40 -7.50
N ASP A 573 -79.10 93.66 -7.15
CA ASP A 573 -77.93 94.07 -6.37
C ASP A 573 -78.42 94.34 -4.92
N GLY A 574 -77.56 94.26 -3.90
CA GLY A 574 -78.01 94.50 -2.51
C GLY A 574 -76.92 94.57 -1.45
N SER A 575 -76.90 95.67 -0.71
CA SER A 575 -76.07 95.93 0.47
C SER A 575 -76.94 96.48 1.62
N VAL A 576 -76.32 96.79 2.75
CA VAL A 576 -76.81 97.61 3.90
C VAL A 576 -77.44 96.89 5.11
N PHE A 577 -76.82 97.23 6.26
CA PHE A 577 -77.17 97.13 7.68
C PHE A 577 -78.66 97.05 8.13
N SER A 578 -78.85 96.33 9.24
CA SER A 578 -79.46 96.80 10.51
C SER A 578 -78.95 95.91 11.66
N ARG A 579 -78.55 96.37 12.86
CA ARG A 579 -79.16 97.27 13.86
C ARG A 579 -80.34 96.63 14.60
N GLY A 580 -80.15 96.35 15.89
CA GLY A 580 -81.24 96.10 16.85
C GLY A 580 -80.79 95.31 18.09
N GLU A 581 -80.81 95.99 19.24
CA GLU A 581 -80.94 95.43 20.61
C GLU A 581 -79.85 94.44 21.14
N GLY A 582 -79.62 94.37 22.46
CA GLY A 582 -80.19 95.25 23.49
C GLY A 582 -80.06 94.82 24.96
N GLU A 583 -79.23 93.85 25.33
CA GLU A 583 -79.18 93.36 26.72
C GLU A 583 -77.94 93.85 27.49
N GLN A 584 -78.18 94.34 28.71
CA GLN A 584 -77.14 94.79 29.64
C GLN A 584 -76.62 93.59 30.43
N LEU A 585 -75.45 93.08 30.07
CA LEU A 585 -74.69 92.14 30.89
C LEU A 585 -73.44 92.82 31.44
N ASP A 586 -73.11 92.47 32.69
CA ASP A 586 -72.17 93.21 33.52
C ASP A 586 -70.75 93.18 32.95
N VAL A 587 -70.17 94.38 32.81
CA VAL A 587 -68.87 94.62 32.17
C VAL A 587 -67.75 93.93 32.93
N ASP A 588 -67.85 93.84 34.26
CA ASP A 588 -66.85 93.16 35.09
C ASP A 588 -66.95 91.62 35.03
N LEU A 589 -68.13 91.07 34.77
CA LEU A 589 -68.32 89.64 34.47
C LEU A 589 -67.73 89.26 33.10
N VAL A 590 -67.87 90.13 32.09
CA VAL A 590 -67.21 89.93 30.79
C VAL A 590 -65.69 90.07 30.92
N PHE A 591 -65.19 91.07 31.65
CA PHE A 591 -63.73 91.24 31.83
C PHE A 591 -63.07 90.20 32.73
N THR A 592 -63.80 89.53 33.62
CA THR A 592 -63.30 88.36 34.37
C THR A 592 -63.31 87.12 33.48
N ALA A 593 -64.43 86.79 32.82
CA ALA A 593 -64.52 85.65 31.90
C ALA A 593 -63.49 85.72 30.75
N LEU A 594 -63.28 86.90 30.14
CA LEU A 594 -62.29 87.09 29.08
C LEU A 594 -60.85 86.92 29.61
N ARG A 595 -60.58 87.35 30.84
CA ARG A 595 -59.27 87.23 31.49
C ARG A 595 -58.97 85.79 31.91
N GLU A 596 -59.98 85.06 32.39
CA GLU A 596 -59.90 83.61 32.60
C GLU A 596 -59.68 82.86 31.28
N PHE A 597 -60.38 83.22 30.21
CA PHE A 597 -60.21 82.59 28.90
C PHE A 597 -58.81 82.84 28.33
N GLN A 598 -58.30 84.07 28.46
CA GLN A 598 -56.90 84.39 28.12
C GLN A 598 -55.90 83.62 29.00
N GLN A 599 -56.20 83.39 30.27
CA GLN A 599 -55.34 82.60 31.16
C GLN A 599 -55.35 81.12 30.78
N LYS A 600 -56.53 80.52 30.56
CA LYS A 600 -56.70 79.15 30.06
C LYS A 600 -56.03 78.94 28.69
N LEU A 601 -56.06 79.95 27.80
CA LEU A 601 -55.30 79.94 26.55
C LEU A 601 -53.78 79.98 26.77
N ARG A 602 -53.27 80.73 27.75
CA ARG A 602 -51.85 80.74 28.10
C ARG A 602 -51.40 79.42 28.70
N ASP A 603 -52.21 78.83 29.58
CA ASP A 603 -51.83 77.61 30.29
C ASP A 603 -51.92 76.38 29.36
N THR A 604 -52.97 76.26 28.55
CA THR A 604 -52.99 75.25 27.45
C THR A 604 -51.92 75.49 26.38
N GLN A 605 -51.40 76.71 26.23
CA GLN A 605 -50.23 76.99 25.39
C GLN A 605 -48.92 76.55 26.05
N LYS A 606 -48.75 76.71 27.37
CA LYS A 606 -47.63 76.12 28.11
C LYS A 606 -47.67 74.60 28.02
N GLU A 607 -48.79 73.97 28.34
CA GLU A 607 -48.98 72.50 28.27
C GLU A 607 -48.63 71.96 26.86
N ARG A 608 -49.05 72.67 25.81
CA ARG A 608 -48.69 72.35 24.41
C ARG A 608 -47.20 72.49 24.15
N ASP A 609 -46.55 73.54 24.65
CA ASP A 609 -45.13 73.82 24.37
C ASP A 609 -44.20 72.97 25.28
N GLU A 610 -44.66 72.56 26.47
CA GLU A 610 -44.08 71.51 27.32
C GLU A 610 -44.22 70.13 26.67
N ALA A 611 -45.39 69.79 26.12
CA ALA A 611 -45.58 68.56 25.36
C ALA A 611 -44.70 68.51 24.10
N LYS A 612 -44.47 69.64 23.41
CA LYS A 612 -43.46 69.73 22.34
C LYS A 612 -42.05 69.48 22.88
N ALA A 613 -41.68 70.05 24.02
CA ALA A 613 -40.37 69.83 24.63
C ALA A 613 -40.16 68.36 25.00
N GLN A 614 -41.20 67.67 25.49
CA GLN A 614 -41.20 66.23 25.73
C GLN A 614 -41.11 65.40 24.43
N ILE A 615 -41.82 65.80 23.37
CA ILE A 615 -41.70 65.15 22.05
C ILE A 615 -40.29 65.31 21.49
N VAL A 616 -39.66 66.49 21.63
CA VAL A 616 -38.28 66.74 21.21
C VAL A 616 -37.29 65.88 22.03
N SER A 617 -37.40 65.85 23.36
CA SER A 617 -36.47 65.07 24.18
C SER A 617 -36.63 63.55 23.98
N LEU A 618 -37.85 63.05 23.78
CA LEU A 618 -38.10 61.66 23.39
C LEU A 618 -37.56 61.35 21.98
N SER A 619 -37.72 62.27 21.02
CA SER A 619 -37.14 62.11 19.67
C SER A 619 -35.61 62.08 19.71
N GLN A 620 -35.00 62.87 20.61
CA GLN A 620 -33.56 62.93 20.82
C GLN A 620 -33.03 61.65 21.48
N GLN A 621 -33.73 61.12 22.49
CA GLN A 621 -33.45 59.79 23.07
C GLN A 621 -33.60 58.67 22.04
N VAL A 622 -34.60 58.73 21.14
CA VAL A 622 -34.75 57.76 20.04
C VAL A 622 -33.56 57.83 19.08
N MET A 623 -33.06 59.02 18.72
CA MET A 623 -31.84 59.14 17.91
C MET A 623 -30.58 58.62 18.64
N GLU A 624 -30.45 58.84 19.95
CA GLU A 624 -29.32 58.33 20.75
C GLU A 624 -29.36 56.79 20.86
N LEU A 625 -30.55 56.21 21.00
CA LEU A 625 -30.76 54.76 20.97
C LEU A 625 -30.53 54.16 19.57
N GLN A 626 -30.95 54.84 18.50
CA GLN A 626 -30.67 54.42 17.13
C GLN A 626 -29.17 54.50 16.82
N GLY A 627 -28.49 55.59 17.17
CA GLY A 627 -27.05 55.75 16.96
C GLY A 627 -26.22 54.73 17.75
N SER A 628 -26.63 54.37 18.96
CA SER A 628 -25.97 53.29 19.73
C SER A 628 -26.31 51.89 19.23
N GLN A 629 -27.51 51.68 18.67
CA GLN A 629 -27.87 50.46 17.93
C GLN A 629 -27.03 50.30 16.65
N GLU A 630 -26.83 51.38 15.89
CA GLU A 630 -25.97 51.38 14.69
C GLU A 630 -24.49 51.15 15.03
N GLN A 631 -23.98 51.80 16.08
CA GLN A 631 -22.61 51.59 16.56
C GLN A 631 -22.37 50.15 17.02
N SER A 632 -23.31 49.56 17.78
CA SER A 632 -23.21 48.16 18.22
C SER A 632 -23.39 47.17 17.06
N ALA A 633 -24.23 47.48 16.06
CA ALA A 633 -24.32 46.69 14.82
C ALA A 633 -22.99 46.71 14.03
N CYS A 634 -22.36 47.88 13.88
CA CYS A 634 -21.04 48.01 13.25
C CYS A 634 -19.95 47.24 14.01
N GLN A 635 -19.94 47.30 15.34
CA GLN A 635 -19.02 46.52 16.18
C GLN A 635 -19.26 45.01 16.03
N LEU A 636 -20.52 44.55 16.00
CA LEU A 636 -20.86 43.15 15.77
C LEU A 636 -20.41 42.65 14.39
N LEU A 637 -20.52 43.47 13.34
CA LEU A 637 -19.99 43.14 12.01
C LEU A 637 -18.46 43.01 12.02
N GLN A 638 -17.73 43.95 12.63
CA GLN A 638 -16.27 43.89 12.76
C GLN A 638 -15.80 42.69 13.59
N LEU A 639 -16.53 42.33 14.66
CA LEU A 639 -16.28 41.10 15.42
C LEU A 639 -16.58 39.84 14.60
N GLN A 640 -17.62 39.84 13.77
CA GLN A 640 -17.94 38.71 12.90
C GLN A 640 -16.92 38.54 11.77
N GLU A 641 -16.38 39.61 11.21
CA GLU A 641 -15.31 39.58 10.19
C GLU A 641 -13.98 39.12 10.77
N SER A 642 -13.60 39.63 11.95
CA SER A 642 -12.38 39.19 12.63
C SER A 642 -12.47 37.73 13.11
N LEU A 643 -13.65 37.26 13.56
CA LEU A 643 -13.90 35.84 13.80
C LEU A 643 -13.72 34.99 12.53
N LYS A 644 -14.37 35.36 11.41
CA LYS A 644 -14.21 34.66 10.11
C LYS A 644 -12.74 34.59 9.68
N HIS A 645 -11.95 35.66 9.87
CA HIS A 645 -10.52 35.66 9.58
C HIS A 645 -9.69 34.79 10.54
N LEU A 646 -10.08 34.67 11.81
CA LEU A 646 -9.44 33.74 12.76
C LEU A 646 -9.80 32.28 12.46
N GLU A 647 -11.04 32.00 12.03
CA GLU A 647 -11.48 30.68 11.56
C GLU A 647 -10.73 30.26 10.31
N GLN A 648 -10.63 31.14 9.28
CA GLN A 648 -9.81 30.90 8.09
C GLN A 648 -8.33 30.62 8.44
N LYS A 649 -7.74 31.37 9.39
CA LYS A 649 -6.37 31.12 9.85
C LYS A 649 -6.23 29.78 10.57
N ARG A 650 -7.22 29.36 11.38
CA ARG A 650 -7.26 28.03 12.00
C ARG A 650 -7.38 26.93 10.96
N GLU A 651 -8.28 27.06 9.98
CA GLU A 651 -8.41 26.11 8.89
C GLU A 651 -7.13 25.96 8.07
N VAL A 652 -6.46 27.06 7.72
CA VAL A 652 -5.18 27.02 6.99
C VAL A 652 -4.09 26.37 7.86
N ALA A 653 -4.03 26.65 9.15
CA ALA A 653 -3.12 25.99 10.08
C ALA A 653 -3.41 24.49 10.19
N GLU A 654 -4.68 24.07 10.31
CA GLU A 654 -5.06 22.66 10.35
C GLU A 654 -4.74 21.94 9.04
N ARG A 655 -5.04 22.56 7.88
CA ARG A 655 -4.66 22.02 6.56
C ARG A 655 -3.15 21.83 6.47
N PHE A 656 -2.36 22.81 6.94
CA PHE A 656 -0.90 22.70 7.02
C PHE A 656 -0.44 21.54 7.93
N HIS A 657 -0.98 21.42 9.15
CA HIS A 657 -0.64 20.31 10.05
C HIS A 657 -1.02 18.94 9.47
N ARG A 658 -2.19 18.82 8.82
CA ARG A 658 -2.62 17.60 8.13
C ARG A 658 -1.66 17.24 6.98
N THR A 659 -1.25 18.20 6.16
CA THR A 659 -0.26 17.96 5.09
C THR A 659 1.14 17.64 5.63
N HIS A 660 1.57 18.29 6.72
CA HIS A 660 2.86 18.01 7.36
C HIS A 660 2.89 16.61 7.97
N ALA A 661 1.83 16.20 8.66
CA ALA A 661 1.68 14.85 9.19
C ALA A 661 1.69 13.79 8.07
N SER A 662 0.94 13.99 6.98
CA SER A 662 0.96 13.07 5.83
C SER A 662 2.34 12.99 5.16
N LEU A 663 3.07 14.11 5.11
CA LEU A 663 4.44 14.16 4.57
C LEU A 663 5.46 13.48 5.50
N SER A 664 5.31 13.57 6.83
CA SER A 664 6.15 12.81 7.78
C SER A 664 5.90 11.31 7.61
N MET A 665 4.63 10.89 7.60
CA MET A 665 4.24 9.49 7.40
C MET A 665 4.77 8.94 6.06
N GLN A 666 4.70 9.72 4.97
CA GLN A 666 5.29 9.32 3.68
C GLN A 666 6.83 9.20 3.74
N LYS A 667 7.52 10.11 4.45
CA LYS A 667 8.98 10.03 4.65
C LYS A 667 9.38 8.82 5.51
N GLU A 668 8.58 8.48 6.52
CA GLU A 668 8.79 7.30 7.36
C GLU A 668 8.53 5.99 6.60
N LEU A 669 7.46 5.93 5.80
CA LEU A 669 7.18 4.80 4.92
C LEU A 669 8.28 4.62 3.86
N ALA A 670 8.79 5.71 3.27
CA ALA A 670 9.94 5.67 2.37
C ALA A 670 11.22 5.16 3.07
N ARG A 671 11.51 5.64 4.29
CA ARG A 671 12.65 5.14 5.09
C ARG A 671 12.52 3.66 5.44
N ARG A 672 11.31 3.18 5.77
CA ARG A 672 11.05 1.76 6.03
C ARG A 672 11.29 0.94 4.76
N ALA A 673 10.72 1.36 3.62
CA ALA A 673 10.96 0.72 2.32
C ALA A 673 12.45 0.72 1.91
N ASP A 674 13.22 1.77 2.20
CA ASP A 674 14.66 1.82 1.96
C ASP A 674 15.45 0.84 2.85
N MET A 675 15.01 0.61 4.09
CA MET A 675 15.65 -0.35 5.01
C MET A 675 15.24 -1.80 4.69
N GLU A 676 13.98 -2.03 4.33
CA GLU A 676 13.50 -3.30 3.77
C GLU A 676 14.24 -3.64 2.48
N LYS A 677 14.41 -2.68 1.56
CA LYS A 677 15.22 -2.84 0.36
C LYS A 677 16.67 -3.22 0.68
N LYS A 678 17.34 -2.51 1.58
CA LYS A 678 18.75 -2.80 1.96
C LYS A 678 18.90 -4.18 2.57
N SER A 679 18.03 -4.56 3.51
CA SER A 679 18.06 -5.89 4.13
C SER A 679 17.73 -7.02 3.14
N LEU A 680 16.89 -6.77 2.12
CA LEU A 680 16.70 -7.68 1.00
C LEU A 680 17.92 -7.74 0.06
N GLU A 681 18.59 -6.62 -0.20
CA GLU A 681 19.85 -6.57 -0.97
C GLU A 681 20.98 -7.31 -0.25
N GLU A 682 21.08 -7.19 1.07
CA GLU A 682 21.99 -7.94 1.95
C GLU A 682 21.67 -9.45 1.97
N GLN A 683 20.40 -9.83 2.10
CA GLN A 683 19.96 -11.23 1.99
C GLN A 683 20.29 -11.82 0.61
N VAL A 684 20.05 -11.07 -0.47
CA VAL A 684 20.41 -11.49 -1.84
C VAL A 684 21.93 -11.62 -2.00
N ALA A 685 22.73 -10.77 -1.36
CA ALA A 685 24.18 -10.93 -1.33
C ALA A 685 24.61 -12.19 -0.56
N GLN A 686 24.00 -12.49 0.60
CA GLN A 686 24.26 -13.69 1.39
C GLN A 686 23.84 -14.99 0.68
N VAL A 687 22.73 -14.96 -0.06
CA VAL A 687 22.30 -16.10 -0.89
C VAL A 687 23.24 -16.30 -2.08
N ARG A 688 23.76 -15.22 -2.68
CA ARG A 688 24.77 -15.32 -3.76
C ARG A 688 26.10 -15.89 -3.27
N THR A 689 26.61 -15.47 -2.11
CA THR A 689 27.88 -16.00 -1.58
C THR A 689 27.75 -17.45 -1.10
N SER A 690 26.63 -17.83 -0.49
CA SER A 690 26.38 -19.23 -0.12
C SER A 690 26.12 -20.13 -1.33
N LEU A 691 25.47 -19.65 -2.39
CA LEU A 691 25.40 -20.35 -3.68
C LEU A 691 26.79 -20.54 -4.30
N GLN A 692 27.62 -19.49 -4.33
CA GLN A 692 28.98 -19.58 -4.88
C GLN A 692 29.88 -20.56 -4.09
N ALA A 693 29.68 -20.65 -2.77
CA ALA A 693 30.33 -21.68 -1.94
C ALA A 693 29.84 -23.08 -2.30
N ALA A 694 28.52 -23.31 -2.38
CA ALA A 694 27.96 -24.60 -2.76
C ALA A 694 28.36 -25.03 -4.19
N GLU A 695 28.50 -24.10 -5.13
CA GLU A 695 29.04 -24.36 -6.47
C GLU A 695 30.52 -24.79 -6.44
N SER A 696 31.35 -24.18 -5.59
CA SER A 696 32.76 -24.55 -5.49
C SER A 696 32.97 -25.88 -4.75
N GLU A 697 32.15 -26.17 -3.73
CA GLU A 697 32.07 -27.49 -3.09
C GLU A 697 31.59 -28.57 -4.06
N SER A 698 30.57 -28.28 -4.88
CA SER A 698 30.07 -29.21 -5.90
C SER A 698 31.14 -29.55 -6.94
N ARG A 699 31.90 -28.56 -7.43
CA ARG A 699 33.06 -28.79 -8.32
C ARG A 699 34.14 -29.62 -7.63
N ALA A 700 34.52 -29.28 -6.39
CA ALA A 700 35.52 -30.03 -5.64
C ALA A 700 35.09 -31.48 -5.30
N LEU A 701 33.78 -31.77 -5.24
CA LEU A 701 33.24 -33.12 -5.13
C LEU A 701 33.26 -33.85 -6.48
N GLN A 702 33.00 -33.16 -7.59
CA GLN A 702 33.13 -33.72 -8.94
C GLN A 702 34.59 -34.08 -9.25
N ASP A 703 35.55 -33.18 -8.99
CA ASP A 703 36.99 -33.44 -9.17
C ASP A 703 37.43 -34.70 -8.40
N ARG A 704 36.91 -34.89 -7.18
CA ARG A 704 37.18 -36.08 -6.35
C ARG A 704 36.53 -37.35 -6.90
N LEU A 705 35.36 -37.25 -7.53
CA LEU A 705 34.69 -38.37 -8.18
C LEU A 705 35.42 -38.80 -9.46
N GLU A 706 35.89 -37.84 -10.26
CA GLU A 706 36.70 -38.13 -11.45
C GLU A 706 38.05 -38.75 -11.06
N LEU A 707 38.68 -38.29 -9.98
CA LEU A 707 39.88 -38.92 -9.42
C LEU A 707 39.63 -40.33 -8.86
N SER A 708 38.49 -40.60 -8.23
CA SER A 708 38.18 -41.94 -7.71
C SER A 708 37.82 -42.93 -8.82
N GLN A 709 37.07 -42.51 -9.84
CA GLN A 709 36.85 -43.29 -11.07
C GLN A 709 38.18 -43.56 -11.80
N GLY A 710 39.08 -42.57 -11.79
CA GLY A 710 40.45 -42.70 -12.31
C GLY A 710 41.33 -43.69 -11.54
N SER A 711 41.08 -43.93 -10.24
CA SER A 711 41.77 -44.97 -9.48
C SER A 711 41.09 -46.34 -9.59
N GLU A 712 39.75 -46.38 -9.64
CA GLU A 712 38.97 -47.60 -9.84
C GLU A 712 39.27 -48.26 -11.19
N SER A 713 39.31 -47.47 -12.28
CA SER A 713 39.67 -47.98 -13.61
C SER A 713 41.08 -48.57 -13.68
N ARG A 714 42.05 -48.02 -12.93
CA ARG A 714 43.40 -48.59 -12.79
C ARG A 714 43.38 -49.90 -12.02
N ALA A 715 42.71 -49.93 -10.86
CA ALA A 715 42.58 -51.14 -10.05
C ALA A 715 41.86 -52.28 -10.81
N ASN A 716 40.84 -51.95 -11.62
CA ASN A 716 40.15 -52.92 -12.47
C ASN A 716 41.06 -53.46 -13.59
N ALA A 717 41.89 -52.61 -14.22
CA ALA A 717 42.88 -53.04 -15.20
C ALA A 717 44.02 -53.88 -14.58
N GLU A 718 44.39 -53.63 -13.32
CA GLU A 718 45.33 -54.47 -12.56
C GLU A 718 44.71 -55.83 -12.19
N GLN A 719 43.44 -55.85 -11.75
CA GLN A 719 42.70 -57.10 -11.52
C GLN A 719 42.57 -57.95 -12.79
N GLN A 720 42.32 -57.34 -13.95
CA GLN A 720 42.25 -58.05 -15.23
C GLN A 720 43.58 -58.74 -15.55
N LYS A 721 44.71 -58.01 -15.48
CA LYS A 721 46.05 -58.59 -15.66
C LYS A 721 46.36 -59.71 -14.67
N LEU A 722 45.96 -59.55 -13.40
CA LEU A 722 46.17 -60.59 -12.39
C LEU A 722 45.34 -61.85 -12.66
N ARG A 723 44.14 -61.72 -13.24
CA ARG A 723 43.35 -62.87 -13.72
C ARG A 723 44.00 -63.53 -14.94
N GLU A 724 44.45 -62.75 -15.92
CA GLU A 724 45.20 -63.25 -17.09
C GLU A 724 46.46 -64.03 -16.67
N PHE A 725 47.22 -63.53 -15.68
CA PHE A 725 48.38 -64.23 -15.12
C PHE A 725 48.00 -65.51 -14.36
N LEU A 726 46.87 -65.50 -13.63
CA LEU A 726 46.35 -66.68 -12.91
C LEU A 726 45.87 -67.76 -13.89
N GLU A 727 45.06 -67.42 -14.89
CA GLU A 727 44.63 -68.33 -15.95
C GLU A 727 45.83 -68.89 -16.75
N ALA A 728 46.84 -68.07 -17.02
CA ALA A 728 48.08 -68.53 -17.63
C ALA A 728 48.86 -69.52 -16.75
N ALA A 729 48.91 -69.29 -15.43
CA ALA A 729 49.54 -70.17 -14.45
C ALA A 729 48.76 -71.49 -14.26
N GLU A 730 47.44 -71.43 -14.15
CA GLU A 730 46.56 -72.61 -14.08
C GLU A 730 46.69 -73.46 -15.34
N SER A 731 46.67 -72.85 -16.53
CA SER A 731 46.89 -73.58 -17.79
C SER A 731 48.28 -74.25 -17.83
N ARG A 732 49.29 -73.65 -17.19
CA ARG A 732 50.64 -74.25 -17.05
C ARG A 732 50.62 -75.41 -16.05
N ALA A 733 49.91 -75.29 -14.92
CA ALA A 733 49.73 -76.37 -13.96
C ALA A 733 49.02 -77.56 -14.61
N SER A 734 47.91 -77.34 -15.33
CA SER A 734 47.20 -78.41 -16.07
C SER A 734 48.09 -79.10 -17.12
N ARG A 735 48.92 -78.35 -17.86
CA ARG A 735 49.90 -78.94 -18.79
C ARG A 735 50.94 -79.80 -18.06
N LEU A 736 51.42 -79.37 -16.89
CA LEU A 736 52.36 -80.13 -16.08
C LEU A 736 51.72 -81.39 -15.48
N GLU A 737 50.50 -81.33 -14.94
CA GLU A 737 49.75 -82.49 -14.46
C GLU A 737 49.54 -83.54 -15.56
N LEU A 738 49.17 -83.11 -16.77
CA LEU A 738 49.01 -84.02 -17.91
C LEU A 738 50.35 -84.68 -18.29
N SER A 739 51.46 -83.94 -18.25
CA SER A 739 52.79 -84.52 -18.48
C SER A 739 53.19 -85.50 -17.37
N GLN A 740 52.89 -85.20 -16.10
CA GLN A 740 53.16 -86.08 -14.97
C GLN A 740 52.37 -87.39 -15.08
N ARG A 741 51.04 -87.33 -15.31
CA ARG A 741 50.20 -88.53 -15.50
C ARG A 741 50.65 -89.38 -16.69
N THR A 742 51.18 -88.74 -17.74
CA THR A 742 51.75 -89.46 -18.91
C THR A 742 53.02 -90.21 -18.52
N LEU A 743 53.96 -89.55 -17.83
CA LEU A 743 55.21 -90.14 -17.33
C LEU A 743 54.97 -91.23 -16.27
N GLU A 744 53.95 -91.07 -15.41
CA GLU A 744 53.51 -92.10 -14.47
C GLU A 744 52.98 -93.35 -15.20
N GLY A 745 52.21 -93.17 -16.28
CA GLY A 745 51.76 -94.26 -17.15
C GLY A 745 52.90 -94.93 -17.94
N GLU A 746 53.93 -94.18 -18.34
CA GLU A 746 55.17 -94.75 -18.92
C GLU A 746 55.95 -95.55 -17.88
N LEU A 747 56.12 -95.03 -16.66
CA LEU A 747 56.78 -95.71 -15.56
C LEU A 747 56.04 -96.99 -15.13
N GLN A 748 54.70 -96.99 -15.14
CA GLN A 748 53.91 -98.20 -14.90
C GLN A 748 54.12 -99.25 -15.99
N ARG A 749 54.12 -98.87 -17.27
CA ARG A 749 54.42 -99.77 -18.40
C ARG A 749 55.84 -100.33 -18.32
N ALA A 750 56.82 -99.50 -17.98
CA ALA A 750 58.21 -99.92 -17.78
C ALA A 750 58.36 -100.90 -16.59
N ARG A 751 57.65 -100.66 -15.49
CA ARG A 751 57.60 -101.59 -14.33
C ARG A 751 56.99 -102.94 -14.71
N LEU A 752 55.87 -102.95 -15.44
CA LEU A 752 55.26 -104.19 -15.92
C LEU A 752 56.22 -104.97 -16.82
N ARG A 753 56.84 -104.32 -17.81
CA ARG A 753 57.83 -105.00 -18.67
C ARG A 753 59.07 -105.48 -17.90
N ALA A 754 59.48 -104.77 -16.85
CA ALA A 754 60.55 -105.25 -15.96
C ALA A 754 60.13 -106.50 -15.18
N THR A 755 58.89 -106.58 -14.67
CA THR A 755 58.39 -107.80 -14.01
C THR A 755 58.18 -108.96 -14.99
N GLU A 756 57.77 -108.71 -16.24
CA GLU A 756 57.73 -109.71 -17.30
C GLU A 756 59.15 -110.26 -17.59
N LEU A 757 60.13 -109.39 -17.78
CA LEU A 757 61.53 -109.78 -18.00
C LEU A 757 62.14 -110.52 -16.80
N GLN A 758 61.74 -110.20 -15.56
CA GLN A 758 62.13 -110.93 -14.37
C GLN A 758 61.50 -112.34 -14.33
N ALA A 759 60.24 -112.49 -14.73
CA ALA A 759 59.60 -113.80 -14.85
C ALA A 759 60.21 -114.64 -16.00
N GLU A 760 60.46 -114.02 -17.16
CA GLU A 760 61.20 -114.64 -18.29
C GLU A 760 62.59 -115.14 -17.82
N ALA A 761 63.33 -114.32 -17.06
CA ALA A 761 64.63 -114.68 -16.50
C ALA A 761 64.55 -115.79 -15.44
N ALA A 762 63.54 -115.78 -14.55
CA ALA A 762 63.32 -116.83 -13.56
C ALA A 762 63.02 -118.18 -14.22
N MET A 763 62.11 -118.22 -15.21
CA MET A 763 61.81 -119.43 -16.00
C MET A 763 63.05 -119.97 -16.72
N LEU A 764 63.94 -119.10 -17.20
CA LEU A 764 65.22 -119.51 -17.79
C LEU A 764 66.21 -120.04 -16.74
N GLN A 765 66.25 -119.47 -15.54
CA GLN A 765 67.07 -119.98 -14.43
C GLN A 765 66.59 -121.35 -13.93
N GLU A 766 65.28 -121.55 -13.79
CA GLU A 766 64.70 -122.86 -13.45
C GLU A 766 65.02 -123.91 -14.51
N ARG A 767 64.86 -123.57 -15.80
CA ARG A 767 65.21 -124.46 -16.91
C ARG A 767 66.71 -124.79 -16.97
N LEU A 768 67.59 -123.85 -16.61
CA LEU A 768 69.02 -124.11 -16.44
C LEU A 768 69.31 -124.99 -15.21
N ALA A 769 68.57 -124.85 -14.11
CA ALA A 769 68.69 -125.70 -12.93
C ALA A 769 68.19 -127.14 -13.20
N GLU A 770 67.11 -127.32 -13.96
CA GLU A 770 66.68 -128.63 -14.45
C GLU A 770 67.75 -129.30 -15.33
N LEU A 771 68.32 -128.55 -16.28
CA LEU A 771 69.38 -129.07 -17.15
C LEU A 771 70.62 -129.45 -16.32
N ARG A 772 70.97 -128.67 -15.29
CA ARG A 772 72.06 -129.00 -14.35
C ARG A 772 71.77 -130.26 -13.53
N ARG A 773 70.53 -130.50 -13.08
CA ARG A 773 70.15 -131.79 -12.44
C ARG A 773 70.32 -132.96 -13.41
N LYS A 774 69.74 -132.86 -14.61
CA LYS A 774 69.81 -133.91 -15.64
C LYS A 774 71.26 -134.24 -16.04
N MET A 775 72.15 -133.23 -16.05
CA MET A 775 73.60 -133.39 -16.30
C MET A 775 74.40 -133.92 -15.09
N GLY A 776 73.83 -133.95 -13.88
CA GLY A 776 74.42 -134.58 -12.69
C GLY A 776 73.82 -135.95 -12.32
N GLU A 777 72.79 -136.35 -13.07
CA GLU A 777 72.14 -137.67 -13.02
C GLU A 777 72.63 -138.60 -14.16
N SER A 778 73.75 -138.22 -14.81
CA SER A 778 74.42 -138.93 -15.92
C SER A 778 75.91 -139.13 -15.62
#